data_AF-A0A6M0SCY5-F1
#
_entry.id   AF-A0A6M0SCY5-F1
#
_cell.length_a   1.000
_cell.length_b   1.000
_cell.length_c   1.000
_cell.angle_alpha   90.00
_cell.angle_beta   90.00
_cell.angle_gamma   90.00
#
_symmetry.space_group_name_H-M   'P 1'
#
loop_
_entity.id
_entity.type
_entity.pdbx_description
1 polymer ?
#
loop_
_entity_poly.entity_id
_entity_poly.type
_entity_poly.pdbx_seq_one_letter_code
_entity_poly.pdbx_strand_id
1 'polypeptide(L)'
;MSSSSTTDAGLLIDPFSIPTTITRLDAGEVLAALEGALVNRQTGMGSPFSAFHQTRVGQSHLLGEQEIRALYRNNWWIRRIIDTPAFDMTRKGVEVKLLDDGDPELVNKVKDKYSDTNPVDSPFESEYSIDEAKAEAVRWARQFGRAYIVVRCNKGEDPSKPLKRVRSFDGVNVLDCYQLQPALEELNSYNPTYYQVTGVRDASNKDRGNDFNWGQRIHKSRVLSYDGNRIHPYDVQVDGTGHDSVIQCLFEIFTRYYQCNEAVAEAMNSFSLFVANINDLSAIISGKDGIQKLARYLQELNTQRSLYRTVVQDGQSSSGDFVERSFAGVAENVKHFADEVTAACDLPHYKIWGSESNTNALSGGGAETRAYAEKIAGWQLRDLHPNDRRLFKMLFAEQGDIPRFQIEYPSIYQPTPEEEEEIRGKQAERYATLSREGIILPLQARLALATEQDIANVLDAEEIETELEKAKGIVEKQLEVEEAELEQSVQAATAAPTEGVEQAEGLEPEPEEGATGQRTVNGQVVPDLDVVVGSLDASDVIRTDKKKGGKKGKKRNCKKGISCGNSCISRLKVCRKKLTGAGKKAAEAVVRANKGLSHESVIRNGESDPVKKKLDQINTKYAGRIEAADRKILEIDKEIEEILKDRSAANFSATFNSLVVKQNKVDIQRRDLIISRDLEIESEMTSLRSRLNRKAPSLKLAVSPSLNDDSSEIPVRKIKSWTNEVNRLTGNKTTTLSRLTLDSDRAYANESGVINVGRPLSSASGKASVFHEFGHHLEFSNPQLKTAGKDWIESRRSGPNKPLSELVPDSGYGRHEIAVPDRFIDPYVGRDYGDRATEVFSMGIEHFSSARGMQQLYLKDPEHFYLTLGAIR
;
A
#
# COMPACT_ATOMS: atom_id res chain seq x y z
N MET A 1 -36.43 80.07 -41.65
CA MET A 1 -35.44 79.95 -42.74
C MET A 1 -34.03 79.90 -42.13
N SER A 2 -33.02 79.61 -42.95
CA SER A 2 -31.56 79.70 -42.70
C SER A 2 -31.09 80.76 -41.67
N SER A 3 -29.99 80.58 -40.92
CA SER A 3 -29.00 79.47 -40.83
C SER A 3 -28.01 79.71 -39.68
N SER A 4 -26.94 78.89 -39.61
CA SER A 4 -25.70 79.06 -38.79
C SER A 4 -25.85 79.05 -37.27
N SER A 5 -25.35 77.98 -36.65
CA SER A 5 -25.35 77.71 -35.21
C SER A 5 -23.94 77.79 -34.61
N THR A 6 -23.74 78.61 -33.57
CA THR A 6 -22.51 78.63 -32.76
C THR A 6 -22.78 79.08 -31.31
N THR A 7 -22.76 78.15 -30.36
CA THR A 7 -22.37 78.27 -28.92
C THR A 7 -22.76 76.97 -28.20
N ASP A 8 -22.12 76.47 -27.15
CA ASP A 8 -20.72 76.48 -26.65
C ASP A 8 -20.71 75.55 -25.40
N ALA A 9 -19.51 75.24 -24.85
CA ALA A 9 -19.22 74.56 -23.58
C ALA A 9 -19.30 73.02 -23.49
N GLY A 10 -18.29 72.45 -22.81
CA GLY A 10 -18.34 71.12 -22.18
C GLY A 10 -17.46 70.03 -22.79
N LEU A 11 -16.35 69.68 -22.12
CA LEU A 11 -15.56 68.47 -22.44
C LEU A 11 -16.30 67.20 -21.99
N LEU A 12 -16.68 66.35 -22.92
CA LEU A 12 -16.83 64.90 -22.73
C LEU A 12 -16.36 64.19 -24.00
N ILE A 13 -15.15 63.62 -23.96
CA ILE A 13 -14.63 62.79 -25.04
C ILE A 13 -15.12 61.36 -24.80
N ASP A 14 -16.15 60.96 -25.54
CA ASP A 14 -16.70 59.60 -25.53
C ASP A 14 -15.67 58.62 -26.15
N PRO A 15 -15.17 57.62 -25.40
CA PRO A 15 -14.03 56.80 -25.84
C PRO A 15 -14.35 55.76 -26.93
N PHE A 16 -15.58 55.70 -27.47
CA PHE A 16 -16.05 54.62 -28.34
C PHE A 16 -16.11 54.90 -29.86
N SER A 17 -15.35 55.88 -30.37
CA SER A 17 -15.18 56.08 -31.83
C SER A 17 -14.14 55.12 -32.46
N ILE A 18 -14.43 53.82 -32.45
CA ILE A 18 -13.61 52.79 -33.14
C ILE A 18 -13.94 52.78 -34.65
N PRO A 19 -12.95 52.65 -35.57
CA PRO A 19 -13.21 52.61 -37.00
C PRO A 19 -14.15 51.45 -37.42
N THR A 20 -15.11 51.75 -38.31
CA THR A 20 -16.14 50.80 -38.77
C THR A 20 -15.64 49.76 -39.78
N THR A 21 -14.73 48.88 -39.34
CA THR A 21 -14.39 47.63 -40.04
C THR A 21 -14.11 46.47 -39.07
N ILE A 22 -14.91 46.34 -38.02
CA ILE A 22 -14.93 45.16 -37.16
C ILE A 22 -16.27 44.43 -37.39
N THR A 23 -16.20 43.16 -37.77
CA THR A 23 -17.37 42.28 -37.85
C THR A 23 -18.04 42.16 -36.50
N ARG A 24 -19.38 42.21 -36.44
CA ARG A 24 -20.13 41.96 -35.21
C ARG A 24 -19.73 40.60 -34.61
N LEU A 25 -18.91 40.62 -33.56
CA LEU A 25 -18.84 39.54 -32.58
C LEU A 25 -20.10 39.62 -31.74
N ASP A 26 -20.75 38.49 -31.50
CA ASP A 26 -22.00 38.49 -30.74
C ASP A 26 -21.72 38.79 -29.26
N ALA A 27 -22.63 39.47 -28.58
CA ALA A 27 -22.52 39.71 -27.14
C ALA A 27 -22.46 38.37 -26.37
N GLY A 28 -23.15 37.34 -26.89
CA GLY A 28 -23.06 35.97 -26.39
C GLY A 28 -21.71 35.30 -26.64
N GLU A 29 -20.99 35.62 -27.71
CA GLU A 29 -19.63 35.10 -27.95
C GLU A 29 -18.61 35.73 -27.00
N VAL A 30 -18.74 37.03 -26.70
CA VAL A 30 -17.89 37.73 -25.72
C VAL A 30 -18.15 37.20 -24.30
N LEU A 31 -19.41 36.98 -23.92
CA LEU A 31 -19.77 36.33 -22.66
C LEU A 31 -19.24 34.89 -22.59
N ALA A 32 -19.45 34.07 -23.62
CA ALA A 32 -18.93 32.69 -23.66
C ALA A 32 -17.40 32.62 -23.67
N ALA A 33 -16.71 33.64 -24.19
CA ALA A 33 -15.26 33.76 -24.11
C ALA A 33 -14.78 34.14 -22.70
N LEU A 34 -15.50 35.02 -22.00
CA LEU A 34 -15.23 35.36 -20.59
C LEU A 34 -15.53 34.19 -19.65
N GLU A 35 -16.68 33.53 -19.79
CA GLU A 35 -16.99 32.28 -19.08
C GLU A 35 -15.95 31.20 -19.40
N GLY A 36 -15.57 31.04 -20.67
CA GLY A 36 -14.54 30.10 -21.10
C GLY A 36 -13.11 30.42 -20.61
N ALA A 37 -12.85 31.65 -20.17
CA ALA A 37 -11.59 32.07 -19.57
C ALA A 37 -11.59 31.97 -18.02
N LEU A 38 -12.75 32.15 -17.38
CA LEU A 38 -12.93 32.06 -15.93
C LEU A 38 -13.24 30.63 -15.45
N VAL A 39 -13.83 29.79 -16.29
CA VAL A 39 -14.17 28.38 -15.98
C VAL A 39 -13.11 27.44 -16.54
N ASN A 40 -12.27 26.89 -15.66
CA ASN A 40 -11.26 25.92 -16.05
C ASN A 40 -11.90 24.55 -16.36
N ARG A 41 -12.14 24.31 -17.65
CA ARG A 41 -12.80 23.10 -18.16
C ARG A 41 -11.97 21.80 -18.03
N GLN A 42 -10.74 21.86 -17.55
CA GLN A 42 -9.93 20.67 -17.19
C GLN A 42 -9.97 20.35 -15.69
N THR A 43 -10.10 21.34 -14.81
CA THR A 43 -10.15 21.13 -13.34
C THR A 43 -11.55 21.26 -12.74
N GLY A 44 -12.56 21.68 -13.52
CA GLY A 44 -13.93 21.92 -13.06
C GLY A 44 -14.13 23.24 -12.30
N MET A 45 -13.04 23.95 -11.99
CA MET A 45 -13.07 25.22 -11.24
C MET A 45 -13.91 26.28 -11.97
N GLY A 46 -14.82 26.93 -11.24
CA GLY A 46 -15.78 27.90 -11.79
C GLY A 46 -17.05 27.29 -12.42
N SER A 47 -17.15 25.96 -12.54
CA SER A 47 -18.34 25.29 -13.10
C SER A 47 -19.28 24.77 -12.00
N PRO A 48 -20.53 24.39 -12.35
CA PRO A 48 -21.43 23.65 -11.43
C PRO A 48 -20.89 22.28 -10.98
N PHE A 49 -19.80 21.79 -11.59
CA PHE A 49 -19.08 20.58 -11.19
C PHE A 49 -17.86 20.88 -10.31
N SER A 50 -17.68 22.14 -9.86
CA SER A 50 -16.75 22.49 -8.80
C SER A 50 -17.13 21.77 -7.50
N ALA A 51 -16.12 21.33 -6.72
CA ALA A 51 -16.34 20.59 -5.48
C ALA A 51 -17.31 21.31 -4.51
N PHE A 52 -17.23 22.64 -4.44
CA PHE A 52 -18.12 23.51 -3.64
C PHE A 52 -19.60 23.55 -4.08
N HIS A 53 -19.99 22.89 -5.18
CA HIS A 53 -21.39 22.75 -5.60
C HIS A 53 -21.92 21.31 -5.49
N GLN A 54 -21.06 20.36 -5.12
CA GLN A 54 -21.45 18.96 -4.92
C GLN A 54 -21.75 18.61 -3.46
N THR A 55 -21.53 19.54 -2.53
CA THR A 55 -21.76 19.38 -1.08
C THR A 55 -23.24 19.19 -0.75
N ARG A 56 -23.70 17.94 -0.83
CA ARG A 56 -25.02 17.48 -0.39
C ARG A 56 -24.86 16.51 0.78
N VAL A 57 -25.79 16.54 1.73
CA VAL A 57 -25.92 15.46 2.72
C VAL A 57 -26.54 14.26 2.02
N GLY A 58 -25.69 13.39 1.49
CA GLY A 58 -26.04 12.12 0.86
C GLY A 58 -25.34 10.95 1.56
N GLN A 59 -25.46 9.74 1.02
CA GLN A 59 -24.68 8.60 1.49
C GLN A 59 -23.20 8.80 1.12
N SER A 60 -22.34 8.86 2.14
CA SER A 60 -20.88 8.81 1.97
C SER A 60 -20.43 7.45 1.44
N HIS A 61 -19.26 7.38 0.82
CA HIS A 61 -18.66 6.11 0.39
C HIS A 61 -18.47 5.16 1.58
N LEU A 62 -19.11 4.00 1.55
CA LEU A 62 -18.99 2.97 2.58
C LEU A 62 -17.74 2.12 2.33
N LEU A 63 -16.81 2.10 3.29
CA LEU A 63 -15.51 1.46 3.13
C LEU A 63 -15.58 -0.06 3.19
N GLY A 64 -15.04 -0.74 2.17
CA GLY A 64 -14.95 -2.20 2.15
C GLY A 64 -13.83 -2.77 3.04
N GLU A 65 -13.90 -4.07 3.38
CA GLU A 65 -12.90 -4.81 4.18
C GLU A 65 -11.46 -4.51 3.73
N GLN A 66 -11.21 -4.52 2.42
CA GLN A 66 -9.89 -4.31 1.84
C GLN A 66 -9.41 -2.86 1.99
N GLU A 67 -10.32 -1.89 1.90
CA GLU A 67 -10.02 -0.46 2.07
C GLU A 67 -9.69 -0.16 3.54
N ILE A 68 -10.51 -0.65 4.47
CA ILE A 68 -10.26 -0.60 5.92
C ILE A 68 -8.89 -1.21 6.27
N ARG A 69 -8.54 -2.36 5.68
CA ARG A 69 -7.25 -3.04 5.90
C ARG A 69 -6.08 -2.28 5.28
N ALA A 70 -6.25 -1.67 4.11
CA ALA A 70 -5.23 -0.83 3.49
C ALA A 70 -5.00 0.46 4.29
N LEU A 71 -6.07 1.13 4.72
CA LEU A 71 -6.01 2.37 5.49
C LEU A 71 -5.26 2.17 6.82
N TYR A 72 -5.61 1.13 7.59
CA TYR A 72 -4.93 0.77 8.84
C TYR A 72 -3.46 0.36 8.66
N ARG A 73 -3.12 -0.35 7.56
CA ARG A 73 -1.74 -0.80 7.29
C ARG A 73 -0.84 0.32 6.78
N ASN A 74 -1.37 1.25 5.98
CA ASN A 74 -0.57 2.26 5.29
C ASN A 74 -0.49 3.58 6.07
N ASN A 75 -1.44 3.89 6.95
CA ASN A 75 -1.50 5.17 7.67
C ASN A 75 -1.25 5.00 9.17
N TRP A 76 -0.08 5.45 9.63
CA TRP A 76 0.36 5.34 11.02
C TRP A 76 -0.61 5.99 12.04
N TRP A 77 -1.27 7.08 11.65
CA TRP A 77 -2.14 7.84 12.55
C TRP A 77 -3.56 7.26 12.65
N ILE A 78 -4.12 6.71 11.54
CA ILE A 78 -5.34 5.88 11.58
C ILE A 78 -5.14 4.71 12.54
N ARG A 79 -4.01 4.01 12.40
CA ARG A 79 -3.64 2.92 13.31
C ARG A 79 -3.59 3.41 14.76
N ARG A 80 -2.98 4.55 15.05
CA ARG A 80 -2.91 5.11 16.41
C ARG A 80 -4.30 5.40 16.99
N ILE A 81 -5.25 5.92 16.23
CA ILE A 81 -6.64 6.18 16.69
C ILE A 81 -7.40 4.88 17.03
N ILE A 82 -7.08 3.80 16.34
CA ILE A 82 -7.66 2.48 16.58
C ILE A 82 -6.99 1.81 17.80
N ASP A 83 -5.66 1.75 17.81
CA ASP A 83 -4.84 1.05 18.79
C ASP A 83 -4.86 1.71 20.17
N THR A 84 -4.72 3.05 20.25
CA THR A 84 -4.50 3.77 21.50
C THR A 84 -5.65 3.61 22.50
N PRO A 85 -6.93 3.86 22.17
CA PRO A 85 -8.05 3.58 23.08
C PRO A 85 -8.14 2.12 23.50
N ALA A 86 -7.89 1.18 22.59
CA ALA A 86 -7.98 -0.25 22.89
C ALA A 86 -6.96 -0.68 23.95
N PHE A 87 -5.73 -0.14 23.87
CA PHE A 87 -4.70 -0.38 24.88
C PHE A 87 -4.93 0.42 26.17
N ASP A 88 -5.24 1.72 26.10
CA ASP A 88 -5.47 2.53 27.30
C ASP A 88 -6.67 2.02 28.11
N MET A 89 -7.71 1.44 27.47
CA MET A 89 -8.87 0.85 28.16
C MET A 89 -8.56 -0.46 28.91
N THR A 90 -7.52 -1.23 28.56
CA THR A 90 -7.17 -2.49 29.23
C THR A 90 -5.88 -2.44 30.04
N ARG A 91 -5.05 -1.40 29.89
CA ARG A 91 -3.70 -1.28 30.48
C ARG A 91 -3.61 -1.46 31.99
N LYS A 92 -4.65 -1.09 32.76
CA LYS A 92 -4.70 -1.29 34.23
C LYS A 92 -5.51 -2.52 34.67
N GLY A 93 -5.92 -3.37 33.74
CA GLY A 93 -6.74 -4.55 34.02
C GLY A 93 -8.11 -4.19 34.61
N VAL A 94 -8.60 -5.05 35.52
CA VAL A 94 -9.92 -4.94 36.13
C VAL A 94 -9.83 -5.27 37.62
N GLU A 95 -10.41 -4.43 38.48
CA GLU A 95 -10.62 -4.74 39.89
C GLU A 95 -11.99 -5.37 40.13
N VAL A 96 -12.02 -6.38 40.99
CA VAL A 96 -13.25 -7.05 41.44
C VAL A 96 -13.35 -6.89 42.95
N LYS A 97 -14.47 -6.33 43.41
CA LYS A 97 -14.82 -6.17 44.83
C LYS A 97 -16.07 -7.01 45.14
N LEU A 98 -16.08 -7.66 46.30
CA LEU A 98 -17.28 -8.31 46.82
C LEU A 98 -18.18 -7.27 47.51
N LEU A 99 -19.50 -7.50 47.48
CA LEU A 99 -20.51 -6.64 48.11
C LEU A 99 -21.18 -7.30 49.33
N ASP A 100 -20.87 -8.57 49.58
CA ASP A 100 -21.28 -9.37 50.73
C ASP A 100 -20.00 -10.05 51.32
N ASP A 101 -20.06 -10.65 52.51
CA ASP A 101 -18.94 -11.31 53.23
C ASP A 101 -18.45 -12.64 52.57
N GLY A 102 -18.19 -12.61 51.26
CA GLY A 102 -17.68 -13.75 50.50
C GLY A 102 -16.17 -13.98 50.71
N ASP A 103 -15.74 -15.24 50.50
CA ASP A 103 -14.36 -15.67 50.67
C ASP A 103 -13.36 -14.89 49.76
N PRO A 104 -12.38 -14.16 50.32
CA PRO A 104 -11.35 -13.48 49.54
C PRO A 104 -10.48 -14.44 48.71
N GLU A 105 -10.30 -15.70 49.12
CA GLU A 105 -9.56 -16.67 48.30
C GLU A 105 -10.28 -16.98 46.98
N LEU A 106 -11.62 -16.95 46.95
CA LEU A 106 -12.41 -17.15 45.73
C LEU A 106 -12.13 -16.02 44.71
N VAL A 107 -11.99 -14.78 45.19
CA VAL A 107 -11.63 -13.63 44.33
C VAL A 107 -10.21 -13.79 43.79
N ASN A 108 -9.26 -14.22 44.63
CA ASN A 108 -7.88 -14.43 44.20
C ASN A 108 -7.78 -15.55 43.15
N LYS A 109 -8.37 -16.73 43.40
CA LYS A 109 -8.43 -17.85 42.43
C LYS A 109 -9.05 -17.45 41.09
N VAL A 110 -10.06 -16.57 41.11
CA VAL A 110 -10.69 -16.02 39.88
C VAL A 110 -9.82 -14.94 39.21
N LYS A 111 -9.08 -14.11 39.97
CA LYS A 111 -8.10 -13.16 39.43
C LYS A 111 -6.91 -13.88 38.79
N ASP A 112 -6.35 -14.89 39.46
CA ASP A 112 -5.24 -15.71 38.98
C ASP A 112 -5.61 -16.32 37.62
N LYS A 113 -6.76 -17.02 37.54
CA LYS A 113 -7.27 -17.61 36.30
C LYS A 113 -7.72 -16.59 35.24
N TYR A 114 -8.00 -15.35 35.64
CA TYR A 114 -8.28 -14.25 34.71
C TYR A 114 -6.99 -13.66 34.10
N SER A 115 -5.90 -13.63 34.88
CA SER A 115 -4.56 -13.23 34.40
C SER A 115 -3.79 -14.32 33.66
N ASP A 116 -4.17 -15.59 33.86
CA ASP A 116 -3.57 -16.76 33.20
C ASP A 116 -3.62 -16.64 31.67
N THR A 117 -2.52 -16.97 30.99
CA THR A 117 -2.47 -16.92 29.52
C THR A 117 -3.14 -18.15 28.95
N ASN A 118 -3.93 -17.96 27.88
CA ASN A 118 -4.57 -19.07 27.20
C ASN A 118 -3.50 -20.04 26.65
N PRO A 119 -3.45 -21.32 27.04
CA PRO A 119 -2.63 -22.30 26.36
C PRO A 119 -3.22 -22.57 24.96
N VAL A 120 -2.36 -22.60 23.94
CA VAL A 120 -2.78 -22.70 22.54
C VAL A 120 -2.05 -23.84 21.82
N ASP A 121 -2.81 -24.82 21.33
CA ASP A 121 -2.30 -26.00 20.61
C ASP A 121 -1.92 -25.70 19.14
N SER A 122 -1.77 -24.43 18.75
CA SER A 122 -1.64 -23.96 17.35
C SER A 122 -0.51 -22.94 17.17
N PRO A 123 0.50 -23.21 16.31
CA PRO A 123 1.64 -22.31 16.10
C PRO A 123 1.34 -21.07 15.22
N PHE A 124 0.06 -20.72 15.04
CA PHE A 124 -0.41 -19.56 14.28
C PHE A 124 -1.34 -18.63 15.08
N GLU A 125 -1.69 -19.03 16.30
CA GLU A 125 -2.42 -18.23 17.27
C GLU A 125 -1.44 -17.86 18.39
N SER A 126 -1.47 -16.61 18.86
CA SER A 126 -0.65 -16.19 20.00
C SER A 126 -1.35 -16.55 21.31
N GLU A 127 -0.56 -16.94 22.31
CA GLU A 127 -1.00 -16.89 23.71
C GLU A 127 -1.46 -15.45 24.02
N TYR A 128 -2.72 -15.32 24.45
CA TYR A 128 -3.30 -14.06 24.90
C TYR A 128 -3.71 -14.23 26.37
N SER A 129 -3.40 -13.26 27.22
CA SER A 129 -4.16 -13.04 28.45
C SER A 129 -5.57 -12.53 28.13
N ILE A 130 -6.48 -12.53 29.11
CA ILE A 130 -7.85 -12.03 28.88
C ILE A 130 -7.86 -10.54 28.54
N ASP A 131 -7.02 -9.71 29.17
CA ASP A 131 -6.96 -8.27 28.86
C ASP A 131 -6.34 -7.96 27.48
N GLU A 132 -5.42 -8.80 26.98
CA GLU A 132 -4.94 -8.69 25.60
C GLU A 132 -6.00 -9.13 24.58
N ALA A 133 -6.73 -10.22 24.86
CA ALA A 133 -7.85 -10.64 24.03
C ALA A 133 -8.95 -9.57 23.94
N LYS A 134 -9.22 -8.85 25.05
CA LYS A 134 -10.10 -7.66 25.06
C LYS A 134 -9.49 -6.48 24.29
N ALA A 135 -8.19 -6.22 24.41
CA ALA A 135 -7.53 -5.17 23.65
C ALA A 135 -7.62 -5.43 22.14
N GLU A 136 -7.37 -6.66 21.70
CA GLU A 136 -7.49 -7.06 20.29
C GLU A 136 -8.96 -6.98 19.82
N ALA A 137 -9.92 -7.44 20.62
CA ALA A 137 -11.35 -7.33 20.31
C ALA A 137 -11.83 -5.88 20.20
N VAL A 138 -11.43 -4.98 21.11
CA VAL A 138 -11.75 -3.54 21.02
C VAL A 138 -11.05 -2.92 19.80
N ARG A 139 -9.80 -3.30 19.50
CA ARG A 139 -9.09 -2.83 18.30
C ARG A 139 -9.82 -3.24 17.02
N TRP A 140 -10.23 -4.50 16.90
CA TRP A 140 -10.95 -5.00 15.73
C TRP A 140 -12.38 -4.43 15.64
N ALA A 141 -13.06 -4.21 16.77
CA ALA A 141 -14.34 -3.51 16.80
C ALA A 141 -14.20 -2.06 16.32
N ARG A 142 -13.13 -1.35 16.72
CA ARG A 142 -12.84 0.00 16.20
C ARG A 142 -12.43 0.00 14.73
N GLN A 143 -11.69 -1.02 14.28
CA GLN A 143 -11.23 -1.14 12.88
C GLN A 143 -12.33 -1.55 11.90
N PHE A 144 -13.07 -2.62 12.20
CA PHE A 144 -14.05 -3.25 11.32
C PHE A 144 -15.51 -2.95 11.67
N GLY A 145 -15.74 -2.27 12.80
CA GLY A 145 -17.06 -1.87 13.28
C GLY A 145 -17.75 -2.89 14.20
N ARG A 146 -17.35 -4.17 14.14
CA ARG A 146 -17.71 -5.16 15.14
C ARG A 146 -16.65 -6.25 15.28
N ALA A 147 -16.48 -6.76 16.49
CA ALA A 147 -15.67 -7.93 16.78
C ALA A 147 -16.25 -8.72 17.96
N TYR A 148 -15.74 -9.93 18.17
CA TYR A 148 -16.29 -10.88 19.12
C TYR A 148 -15.19 -11.59 19.89
N ILE A 149 -15.47 -11.90 21.15
CA ILE A 149 -14.73 -12.92 21.90
C ILE A 149 -15.64 -14.13 22.05
N VAL A 150 -15.21 -15.27 21.54
CA VAL A 150 -15.87 -16.55 21.76
C VAL A 150 -15.23 -17.23 22.96
N VAL A 151 -16.03 -17.52 23.97
CA VAL A 151 -15.58 -18.14 25.23
C VAL A 151 -15.65 -19.66 25.10
N ARG A 152 -14.50 -20.31 25.28
CA ARG A 152 -14.34 -21.76 25.33
C ARG A 152 -14.66 -22.24 26.75
N CYS A 153 -15.71 -23.03 26.89
CA CYS A 153 -16.13 -23.63 28.16
C CYS A 153 -16.70 -25.03 27.93
N ASN A 154 -16.47 -25.94 28.86
CA ASN A 154 -16.93 -27.33 28.84
C ASN A 154 -16.46 -28.09 27.58
N LYS A 155 -15.14 -28.36 27.42
CA LYS A 155 -14.59 -29.13 26.28
C LYS A 155 -15.46 -30.35 25.92
N GLY A 156 -15.85 -30.45 24.65
CA GLY A 156 -16.73 -31.50 24.14
C GLY A 156 -18.23 -31.19 24.15
N GLU A 157 -18.69 -30.09 24.78
CA GLU A 157 -20.06 -29.60 24.57
C GLU A 157 -20.21 -28.88 23.23
N ASP A 158 -21.27 -29.23 22.49
CA ASP A 158 -21.66 -28.61 21.21
C ASP A 158 -21.88 -27.07 21.35
N PRO A 159 -21.07 -26.23 20.68
CA PRO A 159 -21.19 -24.76 20.79
C PRO A 159 -22.49 -24.16 20.26
N SER A 160 -23.27 -24.91 19.47
CA SER A 160 -24.59 -24.48 19.00
C SER A 160 -25.64 -24.54 20.11
N LYS A 161 -25.36 -25.20 21.25
CA LYS A 161 -26.29 -25.31 22.37
C LYS A 161 -26.07 -24.19 23.41
N PRO A 162 -27.14 -23.68 24.06
CA PRO A 162 -27.02 -22.67 25.09
C PRO A 162 -26.22 -23.19 26.29
N LEU A 163 -25.24 -22.40 26.72
CA LEU A 163 -24.40 -22.67 27.88
C LEU A 163 -25.23 -22.53 29.16
N LYS A 164 -25.69 -23.66 29.71
CA LYS A 164 -26.58 -23.70 30.90
C LYS A 164 -25.82 -23.61 32.24
N ARG A 165 -24.59 -24.12 32.28
CA ARG A 165 -23.70 -24.13 33.45
C ARG A 165 -22.25 -24.22 32.95
N VAL A 166 -21.34 -23.49 33.60
CA VAL A 166 -19.90 -23.64 33.41
C VAL A 166 -19.38 -24.76 34.32
N ARG A 167 -18.48 -25.59 33.81
CA ARG A 167 -17.81 -26.70 34.52
C ARG A 167 -16.30 -26.66 34.30
N SER A 168 -15.89 -26.23 33.11
CA SER A 168 -14.54 -25.75 32.83
C SER A 168 -14.63 -24.44 32.05
N PHE A 169 -13.75 -23.50 32.38
CA PHE A 169 -13.35 -22.41 31.51
C PHE A 169 -12.04 -22.81 30.84
N ASP A 170 -12.08 -22.90 29.51
CA ASP A 170 -11.03 -23.49 28.67
C ASP A 170 -10.26 -22.43 27.87
N GLY A 171 -10.74 -21.18 27.86
CA GLY A 171 -10.08 -20.03 27.25
C GLY A 171 -10.98 -19.12 26.43
N VAL A 172 -10.37 -18.24 25.63
CA VAL A 172 -11.04 -17.27 24.74
C VAL A 172 -10.35 -17.16 23.38
N ASN A 173 -11.14 -17.00 22.31
CA ASN A 173 -10.66 -16.71 20.96
C ASN A 173 -11.31 -15.42 20.43
N VAL A 174 -10.51 -14.55 19.80
CA VAL A 174 -10.98 -13.28 19.21
C VAL A 174 -11.29 -13.48 17.72
N LEU A 175 -12.45 -12.99 17.26
CA LEU A 175 -12.90 -13.08 15.86
C LEU A 175 -13.45 -11.72 15.36
N ASP A 176 -13.13 -11.34 14.12
CA ASP A 176 -13.70 -10.15 13.47
C ASP A 176 -15.11 -10.42 12.86
N CYS A 177 -15.80 -9.37 12.41
CA CYS A 177 -17.15 -9.45 11.80
C CYS A 177 -17.22 -10.10 10.41
N TYR A 178 -16.09 -10.47 9.81
CA TYR A 178 -15.99 -11.28 8.60
C TYR A 178 -15.68 -12.75 8.92
N GLN A 179 -15.14 -13.02 10.11
CA GLN A 179 -14.90 -14.37 10.63
C GLN A 179 -16.14 -14.97 11.32
N LEU A 180 -16.89 -14.15 12.07
CA LEU A 180 -18.09 -14.54 12.79
C LEU A 180 -19.25 -13.58 12.46
N GLN A 181 -20.36 -14.12 11.96
CA GLN A 181 -21.52 -13.33 11.52
C GLN A 181 -22.82 -13.84 12.15
N PRO A 182 -23.93 -13.07 12.13
CA PRO A 182 -25.26 -13.60 12.39
C PRO A 182 -25.53 -14.82 11.50
N ALA A 183 -26.14 -15.88 12.01
CA ALA A 183 -26.54 -17.01 11.17
C ALA A 183 -27.63 -16.59 10.17
N LEU A 184 -27.59 -17.12 8.95
CA LEU A 184 -28.51 -16.76 7.83
C LEU A 184 -30.02 -16.93 8.12
N GLU A 185 -30.38 -17.60 9.21
CA GLU A 185 -31.77 -17.81 9.67
C GLU A 185 -32.26 -16.72 10.65
N GLU A 186 -31.37 -15.84 11.12
CA GLU A 186 -31.68 -14.85 12.16
C GLU A 186 -32.36 -13.61 11.59
N LEU A 187 -33.62 -13.39 11.96
CA LEU A 187 -34.41 -12.21 11.54
C LEU A 187 -33.92 -10.88 12.18
N ASN A 188 -32.85 -10.90 12.98
CA ASN A 188 -32.37 -9.73 13.72
C ASN A 188 -30.84 -9.70 13.86
N SER A 189 -30.16 -9.22 12.82
CA SER A 189 -28.69 -9.06 12.74
C SER A 189 -28.07 -8.25 13.90
N TYR A 190 -28.84 -7.38 14.55
CA TYR A 190 -28.37 -6.56 15.67
C TYR A 190 -28.05 -7.40 16.92
N ASN A 191 -28.92 -8.36 17.27
CA ASN A 191 -28.81 -9.23 18.45
C ASN A 191 -29.29 -10.67 18.12
N PRO A 192 -28.53 -11.39 17.27
CA PRO A 192 -28.89 -12.74 16.84
C PRO A 192 -28.75 -13.75 17.98
N THR A 193 -29.52 -14.83 17.93
CA THR A 193 -29.43 -15.95 18.89
C THR A 193 -28.32 -16.94 18.53
N TYR A 194 -28.07 -17.12 17.24
CA TYR A 194 -26.98 -17.92 16.69
C TYR A 194 -26.06 -17.07 15.82
N TYR A 195 -24.77 -17.20 16.07
CA TYR A 195 -23.71 -16.77 15.16
C TYR A 195 -23.25 -17.97 14.32
N GLN A 196 -22.65 -17.69 13.16
CA GLN A 196 -22.08 -18.69 12.26
C GLN A 196 -20.67 -18.26 11.85
N VAL A 197 -19.74 -19.23 11.81
CA VAL A 197 -18.35 -18.99 11.42
C VAL A 197 -18.23 -18.98 9.89
N THR A 198 -18.02 -17.80 9.30
CA THR A 198 -17.96 -17.56 7.85
C THR A 198 -16.57 -17.16 7.34
N GLY A 199 -15.54 -17.19 8.19
CA GLY A 199 -14.18 -16.77 7.80
C GLY A 199 -13.02 -17.50 8.48
N VAL A 200 -13.09 -18.83 8.61
CA VAL A 200 -11.84 -19.60 8.86
C VAL A 200 -10.96 -19.45 7.62
N ARG A 201 -9.86 -18.69 7.74
CA ARG A 201 -8.99 -18.32 6.59
C ARG A 201 -8.15 -19.45 6.01
N ASP A 202 -8.35 -20.67 6.49
CA ASP A 202 -7.78 -21.89 5.93
C ASP A 202 -8.76 -23.06 6.07
N ALA A 203 -9.44 -23.40 4.98
CA ALA A 203 -10.37 -24.52 4.92
C ALA A 203 -9.67 -25.90 4.89
N SER A 204 -8.34 -25.96 4.87
CA SER A 204 -7.56 -27.21 4.87
C SER A 204 -7.17 -27.70 6.26
N ASN A 205 -7.12 -26.82 7.27
CA ASN A 205 -6.58 -27.13 8.59
C ASN A 205 -7.63 -27.74 9.54
N LYS A 206 -7.84 -29.06 9.45
CA LYS A 206 -8.56 -29.85 10.47
C LYS A 206 -7.68 -30.39 11.60
N ASP A 207 -6.37 -30.41 11.41
CA ASP A 207 -5.43 -31.15 12.26
C ASP A 207 -4.54 -30.24 13.14
N ARG A 208 -4.94 -28.97 13.37
CA ARG A 208 -4.10 -27.95 14.07
C ARG A 208 -4.89 -27.01 15.00
N GLY A 209 -5.40 -27.54 16.12
CA GLY A 209 -5.86 -26.77 17.29
C GLY A 209 -7.07 -25.82 17.11
N ASN A 210 -7.53 -25.60 15.88
CA ASN A 210 -8.55 -24.61 15.56
C ASN A 210 -9.94 -25.12 15.99
N ASP A 211 -10.40 -24.68 17.17
CA ASP A 211 -11.65 -25.15 17.83
C ASP A 211 -12.93 -24.93 17.01
N PHE A 212 -12.88 -24.11 15.95
CA PHE A 212 -14.04 -23.72 15.15
C PHE A 212 -13.93 -24.17 13.68
N ASN A 213 -14.90 -24.98 13.26
CA ASN A 213 -15.07 -25.41 11.88
C ASN A 213 -15.80 -24.34 11.06
N TRP A 214 -15.52 -24.29 9.75
CA TRP A 214 -16.30 -23.50 8.80
C TRP A 214 -17.80 -23.83 8.89
N GLY A 215 -18.64 -22.80 8.93
CA GLY A 215 -20.10 -22.93 8.97
C GLY A 215 -20.66 -23.37 10.33
N GLN A 216 -19.82 -23.58 11.35
CA GLN A 216 -20.25 -23.99 12.69
C GLN A 216 -21.12 -22.90 13.34
N ARG A 217 -22.23 -23.32 13.97
CA ARG A 217 -23.13 -22.43 14.70
C ARG A 217 -22.68 -22.30 16.15
N ILE A 218 -22.69 -21.08 16.67
CA ILE A 218 -22.31 -20.74 18.04
C ILE A 218 -23.47 -19.97 18.68
N HIS A 219 -24.03 -20.48 19.78
CA HIS A 219 -25.12 -19.78 20.47
C HIS A 219 -24.61 -18.55 21.23
N LYS A 220 -25.37 -17.45 21.20
CA LYS A 220 -24.99 -16.14 21.78
C LYS A 220 -24.50 -16.19 23.22
N SER A 221 -24.91 -17.18 24.02
CA SER A 221 -24.39 -17.40 25.39
C SER A 221 -22.88 -17.62 25.48
N ARG A 222 -22.22 -18.04 24.39
CA ARG A 222 -20.76 -18.22 24.30
C ARG A 222 -20.03 -17.06 23.63
N VAL A 223 -20.75 -16.05 23.13
CA VAL A 223 -20.20 -14.91 22.38
C VAL A 223 -20.33 -13.61 23.17
N LEU A 224 -19.22 -12.92 23.40
CA LEU A 224 -19.14 -11.54 23.90
C LEU A 224 -18.96 -10.62 22.69
N SER A 225 -19.80 -9.59 22.54
CA SER A 225 -19.81 -8.70 21.37
C SER A 225 -19.21 -7.34 21.71
N TYR A 226 -18.27 -6.90 20.89
CA TYR A 226 -17.62 -5.59 20.99
C TYR A 226 -18.00 -4.76 19.77
N ASP A 227 -18.60 -3.60 20.03
CA ASP A 227 -19.20 -2.73 19.03
C ASP A 227 -18.26 -1.54 18.75
N GLY A 228 -18.12 -1.14 17.48
CA GLY A 228 -17.36 0.02 17.04
C GLY A 228 -18.17 1.32 17.14
N ASN A 229 -18.31 2.05 16.04
CA ASN A 229 -19.12 3.25 15.98
C ASN A 229 -20.61 2.90 15.87
N ARG A 230 -21.40 3.22 16.90
CA ARG A 230 -22.78 2.73 17.05
C ARG A 230 -23.79 3.50 16.18
N ILE A 231 -23.94 3.09 14.92
CA ILE A 231 -25.01 3.52 14.01
C ILE A 231 -26.41 3.06 14.48
N HIS A 232 -27.46 3.61 13.89
CA HIS A 232 -28.84 3.36 14.30
C HIS A 232 -29.28 1.90 13.96
N PRO A 233 -30.10 1.23 14.79
CA PRO A 233 -30.32 -0.22 14.66
C PRO A 233 -30.98 -0.70 13.35
N TYR A 234 -31.65 0.20 12.62
CA TYR A 234 -32.17 -0.10 11.28
C TYR A 234 -31.04 -0.32 10.27
N ASP A 235 -30.00 0.51 10.31
CA ASP A 235 -28.89 0.48 9.36
C ASP A 235 -28.05 -0.80 9.57
N VAL A 236 -27.82 -1.17 10.83
CA VAL A 236 -27.22 -2.47 11.23
C VAL A 236 -27.99 -3.68 10.66
N GLN A 237 -29.31 -3.58 10.52
CA GLN A 237 -30.15 -4.64 9.94
C GLN A 237 -30.12 -4.65 8.40
N VAL A 238 -29.83 -3.53 7.75
CA VAL A 238 -29.67 -3.42 6.29
C VAL A 238 -28.29 -3.92 5.85
N ASP A 239 -27.22 -3.47 6.51
CA ASP A 239 -25.84 -3.79 6.11
C ASP A 239 -25.40 -5.18 6.57
N GLY A 240 -26.00 -5.71 7.64
CA GLY A 240 -25.84 -7.10 8.11
C GLY A 240 -24.49 -7.46 8.74
N THR A 241 -23.44 -6.65 8.51
CA THR A 241 -22.09 -6.84 9.05
C THR A 241 -21.94 -6.41 10.51
N GLY A 242 -22.70 -5.38 10.95
CA GLY A 242 -22.71 -4.92 12.33
C GLY A 242 -22.84 -3.40 12.47
N HIS A 243 -22.07 -2.84 13.39
CA HIS A 243 -21.87 -1.40 13.55
C HIS A 243 -20.71 -0.90 12.68
N ASP A 244 -20.51 0.42 12.61
CA ASP A 244 -19.56 1.04 11.67
C ASP A 244 -18.12 1.05 12.19
N SER A 245 -17.17 1.02 11.25
CA SER A 245 -15.76 1.32 11.55
C SER A 245 -15.60 2.74 12.08
N VAL A 246 -14.68 2.96 13.03
CA VAL A 246 -14.27 4.32 13.43
C VAL A 246 -13.58 5.05 12.27
N ILE A 247 -13.05 4.33 11.27
CA ILE A 247 -12.52 4.93 10.05
C ILE A 247 -13.65 5.54 9.19
N GLN A 248 -14.85 4.97 9.21
CA GLN A 248 -15.94 5.35 8.31
C GLN A 248 -16.38 6.81 8.49
N CYS A 249 -16.51 7.28 9.73
CA CYS A 249 -16.82 8.68 10.03
C CYS A 249 -15.61 9.63 9.86
N LEU A 250 -14.38 9.12 9.98
CA LEU A 250 -13.14 9.89 9.84
C LEU A 250 -12.68 10.03 8.38
N PHE A 251 -13.16 9.18 7.46
CA PHE A 251 -12.58 9.02 6.12
C PHE A 251 -12.61 10.30 5.27
N GLU A 252 -13.67 11.11 5.34
CA GLU A 252 -13.73 12.37 4.60
C GLU A 252 -12.71 13.39 5.14
N ILE A 253 -12.61 13.51 6.46
CA ILE A 253 -11.70 14.45 7.13
C ILE A 253 -10.23 14.01 6.93
N PHE A 254 -9.96 12.71 7.03
CA PHE A 254 -8.70 12.07 6.60
C PHE A 254 -8.35 12.49 5.16
N THR A 255 -9.31 12.40 4.24
CA THR A 255 -9.09 12.68 2.82
C THR A 255 -8.77 14.15 2.58
N ARG A 256 -9.49 15.08 3.25
CA ARG A 256 -9.21 16.53 3.21
C ARG A 256 -7.80 16.84 3.71
N TYR A 257 -7.43 16.31 4.88
CA TYR A 257 -6.10 16.51 5.47
C TYR A 257 -4.98 15.91 4.60
N TYR A 258 -5.17 14.72 4.05
CA TYR A 258 -4.21 14.07 3.16
C TYR A 258 -4.01 14.88 1.86
N GLN A 259 -5.11 15.28 1.21
CA GLN A 259 -5.07 16.12 0.00
C GLN A 259 -4.41 17.49 0.26
N CYS A 260 -4.60 18.09 1.43
CA CYS A 260 -3.93 19.33 1.81
C CYS A 260 -2.40 19.13 1.89
N ASN A 261 -1.93 18.05 2.52
CA ASN A 261 -0.50 17.76 2.63
C ASN A 261 0.15 17.45 1.27
N GLU A 262 -0.51 16.66 0.41
CA GLU A 262 -0.05 16.41 -0.97
C GLU A 262 0.02 17.71 -1.78
N ALA A 263 -1.01 18.56 -1.71
CA ALA A 263 -1.03 19.85 -2.40
C ALA A 263 0.08 20.79 -1.91
N VAL A 264 0.42 20.78 -0.61
CA VAL A 264 1.57 21.51 -0.07
C VAL A 264 2.88 20.93 -0.57
N ALA A 265 3.03 19.60 -0.63
CA ALA A 265 4.24 18.96 -1.16
C ALA A 265 4.43 19.24 -2.67
N GLU A 266 3.38 19.21 -3.48
CA GLU A 266 3.42 19.62 -4.89
C GLU A 266 3.73 21.12 -5.04
N ALA A 267 3.15 21.96 -4.17
CA ALA A 267 3.45 23.39 -4.15
C ALA A 267 4.91 23.67 -3.77
N MET A 268 5.51 22.91 -2.83
CA MET A 268 6.93 23.03 -2.46
C MET A 268 7.84 22.60 -3.61
N ASN A 269 7.52 21.48 -4.30
CA ASN A 269 8.22 21.07 -5.53
C ASN A 269 8.11 22.10 -6.66
N SER A 270 7.08 22.96 -6.65
CA SER A 270 6.82 24.02 -7.63
C SER A 270 6.94 25.45 -7.05
N PHE A 271 7.65 25.63 -5.93
CA PHE A 271 7.79 26.90 -5.22
C PHE A 271 8.52 27.97 -6.06
N SER A 272 9.56 27.55 -6.76
CA SER A 272 10.46 28.41 -7.53
C SER A 272 10.18 28.24 -9.03
N LEU A 273 9.19 28.97 -9.54
CA LEU A 273 8.83 28.92 -10.96
C LEU A 273 9.78 29.79 -11.79
N PHE A 274 10.48 29.18 -12.75
CA PHE A 274 11.31 29.91 -13.70
C PHE A 274 10.47 30.42 -14.87
N VAL A 275 10.47 31.73 -15.08
CA VAL A 275 9.78 32.41 -16.18
C VAL A 275 10.82 32.89 -17.19
N ALA A 276 10.84 32.26 -18.37
CA ALA A 276 11.72 32.61 -19.47
C ALA A 276 11.00 33.57 -20.43
N ASN A 277 11.37 34.85 -20.41
CA ASN A 277 10.86 35.88 -21.30
C ASN A 277 11.60 35.81 -22.64
N ILE A 278 10.97 35.21 -23.66
CA ILE A 278 11.57 35.01 -24.99
C ILE A 278 11.02 36.04 -25.98
N ASN A 279 11.91 36.86 -26.56
CA ASN A 279 11.54 37.84 -27.57
C ASN A 279 10.99 37.15 -28.84
N ASP A 280 9.98 37.76 -29.47
CA ASP A 280 9.30 37.26 -30.68
C ASP A 280 8.79 35.81 -30.62
N LEU A 281 8.49 35.28 -29.42
CA LEU A 281 8.04 33.90 -29.19
C LEU A 281 6.88 33.46 -30.11
N SER A 282 5.94 34.35 -30.41
CA SER A 282 4.82 34.08 -31.34
C SER A 282 5.29 33.82 -32.79
N ALA A 283 6.26 34.60 -33.27
CA ALA A 283 6.86 34.41 -34.59
C ALA A 283 7.74 33.15 -34.63
N ILE A 284 8.47 32.87 -33.54
CA ILE A 284 9.25 31.64 -33.38
C ILE A 284 8.33 30.42 -33.48
N ILE A 285 7.25 30.35 -32.69
CA ILE A 285 6.28 29.23 -32.68
C ILE A 285 5.61 29.06 -34.05
N SER A 286 5.35 30.16 -34.76
CA SER A 286 4.75 30.16 -36.11
C SER A 286 5.68 29.62 -37.22
N GLY A 287 6.98 29.51 -36.97
CA GLY A 287 7.94 28.91 -37.90
C GLY A 287 7.76 27.39 -38.05
N LYS A 288 8.02 26.85 -39.26
CA LYS A 288 7.80 25.42 -39.59
C LYS A 288 8.43 24.41 -38.60
N ASP A 289 9.59 24.74 -38.03
CA ASP A 289 10.29 23.94 -37.02
C ASP A 289 10.31 24.61 -35.63
N GLY A 290 9.56 25.69 -35.45
CA GLY A 290 9.62 26.58 -34.29
C GLY A 290 9.48 25.89 -32.95
N ILE A 291 8.38 25.13 -32.81
CA ILE A 291 8.06 24.34 -31.62
C ILE A 291 9.18 23.32 -31.30
N GLN A 292 9.83 22.72 -32.30
CA GLN A 292 10.93 21.77 -32.06
C GLN A 292 12.21 22.46 -31.60
N LYS A 293 12.50 23.66 -32.10
CA LYS A 293 13.65 24.47 -31.67
C LYS A 293 13.45 24.99 -30.25
N LEU A 294 12.26 25.51 -29.95
CA LEU A 294 11.86 25.95 -28.61
C LEU A 294 11.91 24.79 -27.59
N ALA A 295 11.37 23.62 -27.93
CA ALA A 295 11.40 22.45 -27.05
C ALA A 295 12.83 22.00 -26.72
N ARG A 296 13.75 21.99 -27.70
CA ARG A 296 15.17 21.70 -27.44
C ARG A 296 15.83 22.76 -26.58
N TYR A 297 15.54 24.04 -26.81
CA TYR A 297 16.08 25.14 -26.02
C TYR A 297 15.64 25.07 -24.54
N LEU A 298 14.34 24.81 -24.29
CA LEU A 298 13.82 24.62 -22.93
C LEU A 298 14.37 23.35 -22.26
N GLN A 299 14.56 22.26 -23.02
CA GLN A 299 15.20 21.05 -22.52
C GLN A 299 16.68 21.27 -22.16
N GLU A 300 17.40 22.02 -22.98
CA GLU A 300 18.80 22.41 -22.74
C GLU A 300 18.92 23.32 -21.51
N LEU A 301 18.07 24.36 -21.39
CA LEU A 301 18.00 25.21 -20.19
C LEU A 301 17.75 24.40 -18.91
N ASN A 302 16.79 23.46 -18.93
CA ASN A 302 16.53 22.59 -17.78
C ASN A 302 17.71 21.64 -17.49
N THR A 303 18.42 21.18 -18.52
CA THR A 303 19.62 20.36 -18.38
C THR A 303 20.76 21.16 -17.75
N GLN A 304 20.98 22.41 -18.17
CA GLN A 304 21.98 23.32 -17.60
C GLN A 304 21.68 23.67 -16.13
N ARG A 305 20.41 23.96 -15.82
CA ARG A 305 19.94 24.16 -14.43
C ARG A 305 20.19 22.92 -13.55
N SER A 306 19.89 21.73 -14.06
CA SER A 306 19.98 20.46 -13.30
C SER A 306 21.41 19.96 -13.12
N LEU A 307 22.26 20.03 -14.15
CA LEU A 307 23.62 19.47 -14.14
C LEU A 307 24.69 20.50 -13.74
N TYR A 308 24.58 21.74 -14.22
CA TYR A 308 25.64 22.76 -14.08
C TYR A 308 25.26 23.88 -13.10
N ARG A 309 24.02 23.88 -12.58
CA ARG A 309 23.44 24.91 -11.67
C ARG A 309 23.61 26.36 -12.15
N THR A 310 23.86 26.52 -13.44
CA THR A 310 24.25 27.78 -14.10
C THR A 310 23.51 27.81 -15.43
N VAL A 311 22.95 28.97 -15.80
CA VAL A 311 22.29 29.17 -17.09
C VAL A 311 23.13 30.13 -17.91
N VAL A 312 23.41 29.78 -19.16
CA VAL A 312 24.11 30.67 -20.11
C VAL A 312 23.07 31.23 -21.08
N GLN A 313 22.86 32.55 -21.03
CA GLN A 313 21.85 33.27 -21.80
C GLN A 313 22.48 34.39 -22.62
N ASP A 314 21.91 34.67 -23.79
CA ASP A 314 22.37 35.73 -24.69
C ASP A 314 21.84 37.10 -24.23
N GLY A 315 22.77 38.03 -23.95
CA GLY A 315 22.53 39.30 -23.25
C GLY A 315 21.74 40.37 -24.02
N GLN A 316 21.01 39.99 -25.07
CA GLN A 316 20.15 40.87 -25.87
C GLN A 316 18.75 40.30 -26.17
N SER A 317 18.52 38.98 -25.99
CA SER A 317 17.37 38.31 -26.62
C SER A 317 16.36 37.64 -25.68
N SER A 318 16.65 37.53 -24.38
CA SER A 318 15.70 37.03 -23.38
C SER A 318 16.14 37.34 -21.94
N SER A 319 15.19 37.48 -21.00
CA SER A 319 15.44 37.45 -19.55
C SER A 319 14.89 36.16 -18.93
N GLY A 320 15.45 35.75 -17.80
CA GLY A 320 15.04 34.55 -17.07
C GLY A 320 14.87 34.88 -15.59
N ASP A 321 13.64 35.11 -15.17
CA ASP A 321 13.30 35.56 -13.82
C ASP A 321 12.70 34.40 -13.01
N PHE A 322 12.84 34.47 -11.68
CA PHE A 322 12.22 33.52 -10.76
C PHE A 322 10.99 34.16 -10.11
N VAL A 323 9.82 33.55 -10.32
CA VAL A 323 8.60 33.90 -9.59
C VAL A 323 8.48 32.94 -8.42
N GLU A 324 8.91 33.41 -7.26
CA GLU A 324 8.69 32.74 -5.98
C GLU A 324 7.23 32.89 -5.55
N ARG A 325 6.66 31.84 -4.97
CA ARG A 325 5.29 31.82 -4.43
C ARG A 325 5.32 32.06 -2.92
N SER A 326 4.48 32.94 -2.38
CA SER A 326 4.36 33.06 -0.92
C SER A 326 3.60 31.87 -0.32
N PHE A 327 4.09 31.34 0.80
CA PHE A 327 3.42 30.33 1.62
C PHE A 327 2.78 30.91 2.91
N ALA A 328 2.71 32.24 3.05
CA ALA A 328 2.04 32.87 4.18
C ALA A 328 0.56 32.42 4.28
N GLY A 329 0.10 32.05 5.48
CA GLY A 329 -1.24 31.50 5.70
C GLY A 329 -1.38 29.99 5.43
N VAL A 330 -0.41 29.33 4.78
CA VAL A 330 -0.53 27.90 4.44
C VAL A 330 -0.28 27.00 5.65
N ALA A 331 0.63 27.37 6.54
CA ALA A 331 0.89 26.61 7.77
C ALA A 331 -0.33 26.62 8.71
N GLU A 332 -1.00 27.77 8.81
CA GLU A 332 -2.23 27.97 9.57
C GLU A 332 -3.38 27.13 9.01
N ASN A 333 -3.54 27.09 7.68
CA ASN A 333 -4.54 26.24 7.02
C ASN A 333 -4.27 24.73 7.23
N VAL A 334 -3.02 24.27 7.11
CA VAL A 334 -2.66 22.87 7.41
C VAL A 334 -2.94 22.54 8.89
N LYS A 335 -2.65 23.47 9.81
CA LYS A 335 -2.98 23.31 11.23
C LYS A 335 -4.49 23.20 11.44
N HIS A 336 -5.31 24.03 10.80
CA HIS A 336 -6.77 23.95 10.92
C HIS A 336 -7.34 22.58 10.51
N PHE A 337 -6.80 21.93 9.46
CA PHE A 337 -7.18 20.56 9.13
C PHE A 337 -6.67 19.53 10.15
N ALA A 338 -5.49 19.72 10.75
CA ALA A 338 -5.00 18.86 11.84
C ALA A 338 -5.84 19.02 13.12
N ASP A 339 -6.34 20.23 13.40
CA ASP A 339 -7.24 20.52 14.51
C ASP A 339 -8.65 19.93 14.24
N GLU A 340 -9.18 20.00 13.00
CA GLU A 340 -10.41 19.31 12.56
C GLU A 340 -10.30 17.79 12.73
N VAL A 341 -9.18 17.19 12.28
CA VAL A 341 -8.87 15.77 12.54
C VAL A 341 -8.85 15.48 14.04
N THR A 342 -8.16 16.31 14.84
CA THR A 342 -8.03 16.09 16.30
C THR A 342 -9.40 16.07 16.98
N ALA A 343 -10.26 17.05 16.65
CA ALA A 343 -11.61 17.13 17.19
C ALA A 343 -12.48 15.92 16.80
N ALA A 344 -12.40 15.47 15.54
CA ALA A 344 -13.19 14.34 15.05
C ALA A 344 -12.72 12.98 15.60
N CYS A 345 -11.43 12.82 15.90
CA CYS A 345 -10.83 11.55 16.36
C CYS A 345 -11.10 11.22 17.84
N ASP A 346 -11.78 12.11 18.56
CA ASP A 346 -12.18 11.92 19.96
C ASP A 346 -10.99 11.74 20.95
N LEU A 347 -9.77 12.05 20.52
CA LEU A 347 -8.50 11.83 21.22
C LEU A 347 -7.74 13.16 21.47
N PRO A 348 -6.99 13.29 22.58
CA PRO A 348 -6.13 14.45 22.83
C PRO A 348 -5.04 14.62 21.76
N HIS A 349 -4.65 15.87 21.50
CA HIS A 349 -3.65 16.22 20.49
C HIS A 349 -2.33 15.46 20.69
N TYR A 350 -1.83 15.38 21.92
CA TYR A 350 -0.59 14.67 22.27
C TYR A 350 -0.69 13.15 22.03
N LYS A 351 -1.86 12.54 22.20
CA LYS A 351 -2.10 11.12 21.91
C LYS A 351 -2.14 10.83 20.41
N ILE A 352 -2.61 11.76 19.57
CA ILE A 352 -2.62 11.59 18.11
C ILE A 352 -1.25 11.88 17.51
N TRP A 353 -0.70 13.07 17.74
CA TRP A 353 0.46 13.57 17.00
C TRP A 353 1.79 13.25 17.67
N GLY A 354 1.82 13.13 19.00
CA GLY A 354 3.06 12.93 19.77
C GLY A 354 3.80 14.23 20.12
N SER A 355 3.11 15.37 20.00
CA SER A 355 3.58 16.71 20.38
C SER A 355 2.54 17.40 21.27
N GLU A 356 2.97 18.35 22.08
CA GLU A 356 2.05 19.22 22.84
C GLU A 356 1.23 20.11 21.89
N SER A 357 0.00 20.45 22.29
CA SER A 357 -0.89 21.35 21.56
C SER A 357 -0.33 22.78 21.62
N ASN A 358 -0.06 23.37 20.45
CA ASN A 358 0.59 24.68 20.34
C ASN A 358 -0.43 25.84 20.57
N THR A 359 -1.16 25.76 21.67
CA THR A 359 -2.29 26.61 22.08
C THR A 359 -2.29 26.78 23.60
N ASN A 360 -1.57 27.81 24.07
CA ASN A 360 -1.46 28.22 25.49
C ASN A 360 -1.05 27.10 26.47
N ALA A 361 0.26 26.91 26.65
CA ALA A 361 0.87 26.15 27.75
C ALA A 361 0.71 26.81 29.15
N LEU A 362 -0.47 27.41 29.40
CA LEU A 362 -0.85 28.13 30.63
C LEU A 362 -2.05 27.47 31.34
N SER A 363 -2.77 26.57 30.67
CA SER A 363 -3.71 25.64 31.31
C SER A 363 -3.02 24.27 31.41
N GLY A 364 -2.58 23.89 32.61
CA GLY A 364 -1.70 22.74 32.82
C GLY A 364 -2.24 21.41 32.23
N GLY A 365 -1.35 20.64 31.59
CA GLY A 365 -1.69 19.41 30.83
C GLY A 365 -2.36 18.29 31.64
N GLY A 366 -2.33 18.36 32.97
CA GLY A 366 -3.16 17.54 33.85
C GLY A 366 -4.66 17.66 33.52
N ALA A 367 -5.15 18.83 33.10
CA ALA A 367 -6.57 19.03 32.76
C ALA A 367 -7.02 18.20 31.54
N GLU A 368 -6.26 18.24 30.43
CA GLU A 368 -6.55 17.40 29.26
C GLU A 368 -6.40 15.91 29.60
N THR A 369 -5.40 15.55 30.39
CA THR A 369 -5.11 14.16 30.77
C THR A 369 -6.20 13.57 31.67
N ARG A 370 -6.74 14.35 32.62
CA ARG A 370 -7.89 13.97 33.46
C ARG A 370 -9.15 13.78 32.62
N ALA A 371 -9.49 14.74 31.76
CA ALA A 371 -10.64 14.64 30.86
C ALA A 371 -10.54 13.42 29.92
N TYR A 372 -9.33 13.07 29.48
CA TYR A 372 -9.10 11.83 28.73
C TYR A 372 -9.30 10.56 29.57
N ALA A 373 -8.83 10.55 30.82
CA ALA A 373 -9.03 9.41 31.72
C ALA A 373 -10.51 9.18 32.07
N GLU A 374 -11.27 10.25 32.30
CA GLU A 374 -12.73 10.19 32.47
C GLU A 374 -13.43 9.61 31.23
N LYS A 375 -12.98 10.00 30.03
CA LYS A 375 -13.49 9.48 28.76
C LYS A 375 -13.20 7.99 28.57
N ILE A 376 -12.00 7.55 28.96
CA ILE A 376 -11.61 6.13 28.96
C ILE A 376 -12.46 5.33 29.97
N ALA A 377 -12.70 5.85 31.17
CA ALA A 377 -13.61 5.24 32.14
C ALA A 377 -15.05 5.11 31.59
N GLY A 378 -15.53 6.14 30.88
CA GLY A 378 -16.81 6.11 30.18
C GLY A 378 -16.89 5.01 29.10
N TRP A 379 -15.82 4.81 28.32
CA TRP A 379 -15.75 3.73 27.32
C TRP A 379 -15.60 2.34 27.98
N GLN A 380 -14.84 2.19 29.07
CA GLN A 380 -14.74 0.96 29.85
C GLN A 380 -16.13 0.54 30.38
N LEU A 381 -16.89 1.47 30.98
CA LEU A 381 -18.23 1.21 31.49
C LEU A 381 -19.27 0.92 30.39
N ARG A 382 -19.08 1.46 29.17
CA ARG A 382 -19.99 1.24 28.03
C ARG A 382 -19.73 -0.09 27.30
N ASP A 383 -18.47 -0.40 27.03
CA ASP A 383 -18.09 -1.44 26.04
C ASP A 383 -17.38 -2.65 26.67
N LEU A 384 -16.65 -2.49 27.77
CA LEU A 384 -16.03 -3.62 28.50
C LEU A 384 -16.98 -4.18 29.57
N HIS A 385 -17.48 -3.33 30.47
CA HIS A 385 -18.21 -3.74 31.67
C HIS A 385 -19.39 -4.71 31.45
N PRO A 386 -20.24 -4.59 30.40
CA PRO A 386 -21.28 -5.58 30.14
C PRO A 386 -20.75 -6.98 29.80
N ASN A 387 -19.59 -7.04 29.12
CA ASN A 387 -18.91 -8.26 28.73
C ASN A 387 -18.07 -8.82 29.90
N ASP A 388 -17.29 -7.99 30.58
CA ASP A 388 -16.49 -8.37 31.76
C ASP A 388 -17.39 -8.92 32.88
N ARG A 389 -18.50 -8.25 33.20
CA ARG A 389 -19.48 -8.74 34.21
C ARG A 389 -20.10 -10.09 33.84
N ARG A 390 -20.14 -10.43 32.55
CA ARG A 390 -20.60 -11.73 32.05
C ARG A 390 -19.50 -12.78 32.04
N LEU A 391 -18.25 -12.38 31.78
CA LEU A 391 -17.07 -13.23 31.82
C LEU A 391 -16.70 -13.64 33.25
N PHE A 392 -16.63 -12.69 34.19
CA PHE A 392 -16.44 -12.98 35.61
C PHE A 392 -17.54 -13.90 36.17
N LYS A 393 -18.80 -13.74 35.74
CA LYS A 393 -19.87 -14.70 36.08
C LYS A 393 -19.62 -16.11 35.57
N MET A 394 -18.91 -16.30 34.45
CA MET A 394 -18.52 -17.64 33.97
C MET A 394 -17.38 -18.21 34.81
N LEU A 395 -16.39 -17.40 35.17
CA LEU A 395 -15.26 -17.80 36.02
C LEU A 395 -15.72 -18.18 37.44
N PHE A 396 -16.55 -17.36 38.09
CA PHE A 396 -17.17 -17.71 39.38
C PHE A 396 -18.02 -19.00 39.26
N ALA A 397 -18.85 -19.13 38.22
CA ALA A 397 -19.69 -20.32 38.01
C ALA A 397 -18.90 -21.63 37.81
N GLU A 398 -17.64 -21.58 37.39
CA GLU A 398 -16.73 -22.72 37.34
C GLU A 398 -16.33 -23.17 38.76
N GLN A 399 -15.95 -22.21 39.63
CA GLN A 399 -15.58 -22.47 41.03
C GLN A 399 -16.77 -22.96 41.88
N GLY A 400 -17.99 -22.77 41.40
CA GLY A 400 -19.21 -23.43 41.92
C GLY A 400 -20.17 -22.50 42.67
N ASP A 401 -19.74 -21.29 43.02
CA ASP A 401 -20.58 -20.23 43.60
C ASP A 401 -20.45 -18.93 42.79
N ILE A 402 -21.49 -18.09 42.82
CA ILE A 402 -21.54 -16.81 42.10
C ILE A 402 -21.89 -15.71 43.11
N PRO A 403 -20.89 -15.18 43.84
CA PRO A 403 -21.12 -14.15 44.84
C PRO A 403 -21.59 -12.84 44.20
N ARG A 404 -22.11 -11.93 45.03
CA ARG A 404 -22.44 -10.58 44.59
C ARG A 404 -21.18 -9.74 44.49
N PHE A 405 -20.70 -9.55 43.27
CA PHE A 405 -19.51 -8.74 42.98
C PHE A 405 -19.81 -7.45 42.21
N GLN A 406 -18.94 -6.47 42.39
CA GLN A 406 -18.81 -5.24 41.61
C GLN A 406 -17.50 -5.28 40.82
N ILE A 407 -17.51 -4.70 39.63
CA ILE A 407 -16.32 -4.47 38.81
C ILE A 407 -15.99 -2.99 38.84
N GLU A 408 -14.72 -2.66 39.03
CA GLU A 408 -14.18 -1.31 38.96
C GLU A 408 -12.96 -1.27 38.04
N TYR A 409 -12.76 -0.14 37.38
CA TYR A 409 -11.63 0.09 36.48
C TYR A 409 -10.72 1.16 37.10
N PRO A 410 -9.47 0.83 37.46
CA PRO A 410 -8.54 1.81 38.01
C PRO A 410 -8.29 2.92 36.99
N SER A 411 -8.48 4.19 37.39
CA SER A 411 -8.30 5.34 36.50
C SER A 411 -6.90 5.33 35.86
N ILE A 412 -6.82 5.54 34.55
CA ILE A 412 -5.54 5.54 33.83
C ILE A 412 -4.66 6.76 34.17
N TYR A 413 -5.25 7.84 34.69
CA TYR A 413 -4.52 8.99 35.17
C TYR A 413 -3.67 8.62 36.39
N GLN A 414 -2.49 9.21 36.46
CA GLN A 414 -1.66 9.28 37.65
C GLN A 414 -1.28 10.75 37.78
N PRO A 415 -1.53 11.40 38.93
CA PRO A 415 -1.05 12.76 39.17
C PRO A 415 0.48 12.81 39.07
N THR A 416 1.04 13.97 38.72
CA THR A 416 2.48 14.19 38.85
C THR A 416 2.87 14.32 40.33
N PRO A 417 4.15 14.11 40.71
CA PRO A 417 4.59 14.37 42.09
C PRO A 417 4.30 15.79 42.58
N GLU A 418 4.26 16.78 41.67
CA GLU A 418 3.88 18.16 41.99
C GLU A 418 2.37 18.26 42.29
N GLU A 419 1.52 17.57 41.53
CA GLU A 419 0.08 17.49 41.78
C GLU A 419 -0.24 16.69 43.06
N GLU A 420 0.52 15.64 43.37
CA GLU A 420 0.42 14.87 44.62
C GLU A 420 0.78 15.73 45.84
N GLU A 421 1.88 16.49 45.79
CA GLU A 421 2.25 17.42 46.86
C GLU A 421 1.28 18.61 46.98
N GLU A 422 0.69 19.10 45.88
CA GLU A 422 -0.37 20.11 45.94
C GLU A 422 -1.64 19.56 46.60
N ILE A 423 -2.00 18.30 46.32
CA ILE A 423 -3.13 17.60 46.95
C ILE A 423 -2.86 17.36 48.44
N ARG A 424 -1.67 16.84 48.80
CA ARG A 424 -1.24 16.65 50.20
C ARG A 424 -1.22 17.99 50.96
N GLY A 425 -0.72 19.05 50.35
CA GLY A 425 -0.74 20.40 50.92
C GLY A 425 -2.17 20.89 51.22
N LYS A 426 -3.10 20.72 50.28
CA LYS A 426 -4.53 21.06 50.46
C LYS A 426 -5.22 20.17 51.50
N GLN A 427 -4.87 18.88 51.59
CA GLN A 427 -5.36 17.99 52.64
C GLN A 427 -4.84 18.41 54.02
N ALA A 428 -3.54 18.74 54.13
CA ALA A 428 -2.94 19.25 55.36
C ALA A 428 -3.56 20.59 55.79
N GLU A 429 -3.85 21.52 54.86
CA GLU A 429 -4.56 22.77 55.14
C GLU A 429 -6.01 22.54 55.60
N ARG A 430 -6.74 21.62 54.94
CA ARG A 430 -8.08 21.16 55.35
C ARG A 430 -8.06 20.61 56.77
N TYR A 431 -7.14 19.70 57.08
CA TYR A 431 -7.05 19.07 58.41
C TYR A 431 -6.56 20.05 59.48
N ALA A 432 -5.61 20.94 59.17
CA ALA A 432 -5.18 22.01 60.07
C ALA A 432 -6.33 23.00 60.38
N THR A 433 -7.25 23.22 59.44
CA THR A 433 -8.42 24.07 59.63
C THR A 433 -9.51 23.37 60.44
N LEU A 434 -9.88 22.13 60.09
CA LEU A 434 -10.83 21.32 60.88
C LEU A 434 -10.35 21.09 62.32
N SER A 435 -9.04 20.95 62.54
CA SER A 435 -8.47 20.81 63.88
C SER A 435 -8.45 22.13 64.66
N ARG A 436 -8.20 23.27 63.98
CA ARG A 436 -8.31 24.63 64.55
C ARG A 436 -9.74 24.98 64.95
N GLU A 437 -10.73 24.48 64.20
CA GLU A 437 -12.17 24.63 64.49
C GLU A 437 -12.69 23.61 65.52
N GLY A 438 -11.86 22.67 65.98
CA GLY A 438 -12.22 21.66 66.98
C GLY A 438 -13.13 20.54 66.47
N ILE A 439 -13.29 20.40 65.15
CA ILE A 439 -14.13 19.38 64.51
C ILE A 439 -13.45 18.00 64.53
N ILE A 440 -12.11 17.97 64.48
CA ILE A 440 -11.29 16.76 64.56
C ILE A 440 -10.17 16.93 65.60
N LEU A 441 -9.79 15.83 66.26
CA LEU A 441 -8.65 15.84 67.18
C LEU A 441 -7.33 15.96 66.40
N PRO A 442 -6.31 16.70 66.92
CA PRO A 442 -4.98 16.77 66.31
C PRO A 442 -4.32 15.39 66.11
N LEU A 443 -4.71 14.37 66.89
CA LEU A 443 -4.23 13.00 66.74
C LEU A 443 -4.86 12.29 65.53
N GLN A 444 -6.16 12.46 65.30
CA GLN A 444 -6.85 11.91 64.12
C GLN A 444 -6.31 12.53 62.82
N ALA A 445 -6.05 13.84 62.84
CA ALA A 445 -5.40 14.54 61.72
C ALA A 445 -4.00 13.97 61.39
N ARG A 446 -3.21 13.63 62.41
CA ARG A 446 -1.90 12.98 62.22
C ARG A 446 -2.04 11.55 61.71
N LEU A 447 -2.99 10.77 62.22
CA LEU A 447 -3.19 9.38 61.77
C LEU A 447 -3.61 9.35 60.29
N ALA A 448 -4.58 10.17 59.88
CA ALA A 448 -5.03 10.29 58.49
C ALA A 448 -3.89 10.69 57.53
N LEU A 449 -3.01 11.60 57.94
CA LEU A 449 -1.82 11.97 57.16
C LEU A 449 -0.75 10.88 57.11
N ALA A 450 -0.67 10.01 58.13
CA ALA A 450 0.30 8.92 58.21
C ALA A 450 -0.16 7.63 57.50
N THR A 451 -1.47 7.42 57.34
CA THR A 451 -2.06 6.24 56.66
C THR A 451 -2.54 6.54 55.23
N GLU A 452 -2.54 7.81 54.81
CA GLU A 452 -3.14 8.32 53.56
C GLU A 452 -4.64 7.97 53.39
N GLN A 453 -5.34 7.67 54.49
CA GLN A 453 -6.78 7.37 54.51
C GLN A 453 -7.63 8.62 54.79
N ASP A 454 -8.84 8.69 54.23
CA ASP A 454 -9.79 9.76 54.57
C ASP A 454 -10.28 9.59 56.02
N ILE A 455 -10.56 10.71 56.68
CA ILE A 455 -10.88 10.77 58.12
C ILE A 455 -12.11 9.92 58.49
N ALA A 456 -13.02 9.69 57.55
CA ALA A 456 -14.19 8.82 57.75
C ALA A 456 -13.85 7.33 57.98
N ASN A 457 -12.62 6.90 57.67
CA ASN A 457 -12.13 5.53 57.88
C ASN A 457 -11.13 5.44 59.04
N VAL A 458 -10.82 6.55 59.72
CA VAL A 458 -9.98 6.55 60.92
C VAL A 458 -10.80 6.02 62.10
N LEU A 459 -10.25 5.02 62.80
CA LEU A 459 -10.91 4.25 63.85
C LEU A 459 -11.53 5.11 64.97
N ASP A 460 -12.51 4.53 65.68
CA ASP A 460 -13.10 5.16 66.85
C ASP A 460 -12.07 5.37 67.97
N ALA A 461 -12.32 6.36 68.84
CA ALA A 461 -11.30 6.89 69.75
C ALA A 461 -10.69 5.85 70.71
N GLU A 462 -11.44 4.82 71.10
CA GLU A 462 -11.00 3.74 72.00
C GLU A 462 -10.02 2.77 71.31
N GLU A 463 -10.17 2.52 70.01
CA GLU A 463 -9.24 1.68 69.23
C GLU A 463 -7.92 2.41 68.96
N ILE A 464 -7.97 3.74 68.73
CA ILE A 464 -6.76 4.57 68.59
C ILE A 464 -5.90 4.50 69.86
N GLU A 465 -6.52 4.58 71.04
CA GLU A 465 -5.79 4.49 72.32
C GLU A 465 -5.16 3.11 72.51
N THR A 466 -5.85 2.05 72.04
CA THR A 466 -5.37 0.65 72.09
C THR A 466 -4.17 0.40 71.18
N GLU A 467 -4.13 0.95 69.97
CA GLU A 467 -2.96 0.85 69.08
C GLU A 467 -1.79 1.74 69.53
N LEU A 468 -2.08 2.89 70.16
CA LEU A 468 -1.03 3.76 70.73
C LEU A 468 -0.24 3.04 71.82
N GLU A 469 -0.89 2.25 72.67
CA GLU A 469 -0.24 1.50 73.74
C GLU A 469 0.66 0.38 73.19
N LYS A 470 0.25 -0.27 72.09
CA LYS A 470 1.09 -1.23 71.36
C LYS A 470 2.32 -0.55 70.74
N ALA A 471 2.15 0.64 70.15
CA ALA A 471 3.23 1.40 69.54
C ALA A 471 4.30 1.84 70.57
N LYS A 472 3.88 2.32 71.76
CA LYS A 472 4.80 2.63 72.87
C LYS A 472 5.66 1.42 73.24
N GLY A 473 5.05 0.26 73.45
CA GLY A 473 5.72 -0.99 73.81
C GLY A 473 6.59 -1.63 72.71
N ILE A 474 6.63 -1.04 71.50
CA ILE A 474 7.62 -1.34 70.46
C ILE A 474 8.80 -0.36 70.56
N VAL A 475 8.54 0.94 70.72
CA VAL A 475 9.58 1.97 70.85
C VAL A 475 10.44 1.76 72.10
N GLU A 476 9.83 1.42 73.25
CA GLU A 476 10.57 1.10 74.47
C GLU A 476 11.55 -0.07 74.26
N LYS A 477 11.15 -1.11 73.53
CA LYS A 477 12.01 -2.26 73.21
C LYS A 477 13.11 -1.95 72.21
N GLN A 478 12.92 -0.97 71.32
CA GLN A 478 13.99 -0.53 70.43
C GLN A 478 15.04 0.27 71.21
N LEU A 479 14.62 1.11 72.17
CA LEU A 479 15.53 1.84 73.07
C LEU A 479 16.31 0.88 74.00
N GLU A 480 15.67 -0.15 74.56
CA GLU A 480 16.35 -1.19 75.36
C GLU A 480 17.43 -1.94 74.56
N VAL A 481 17.22 -2.14 73.24
CA VAL A 481 18.21 -2.77 72.35
C VAL A 481 19.34 -1.81 72.00
N GLU A 482 19.04 -0.55 71.68
CA GLU A 482 20.07 0.46 71.36
C GLU A 482 20.97 0.78 72.56
N GLU A 483 20.44 0.86 73.80
CA GLU A 483 21.28 1.00 75.00
C GLU A 483 22.17 -0.24 75.22
N ALA A 484 21.65 -1.46 75.01
CA ALA A 484 22.42 -2.69 75.20
C ALA A 484 23.57 -2.86 74.18
N GLU A 485 23.38 -2.44 72.93
CA GLU A 485 24.45 -2.41 71.93
C GLU A 485 25.48 -1.30 72.24
N LEU A 486 25.02 -0.14 72.74
CA LEU A 486 25.91 0.96 73.12
C LEU A 486 26.82 0.58 74.29
N GLU A 487 26.29 -0.05 75.35
CA GLU A 487 27.11 -0.50 76.50
C GLU A 487 28.21 -1.51 76.09
N GLN A 488 27.89 -2.45 75.20
CA GLN A 488 28.90 -3.40 74.68
C GLN A 488 30.00 -2.69 73.88
N SER A 489 29.64 -1.68 73.09
CA SER A 489 30.63 -0.89 72.31
C SER A 489 31.59 -0.11 73.21
N VAL A 490 31.11 0.44 74.33
CA VAL A 490 31.91 1.23 75.27
C VAL A 490 32.90 0.37 76.04
N GLN A 491 32.50 -0.83 76.48
CA GLN A 491 33.41 -1.74 77.18
C GLN A 491 34.59 -2.16 76.29
N ALA A 492 34.36 -2.42 75.00
CA ALA A 492 35.41 -2.76 74.04
C ALA A 492 36.44 -1.62 73.79
N ALA A 493 36.03 -0.36 73.92
CA ALA A 493 36.87 0.80 73.60
C ALA A 493 37.88 1.19 74.72
N THR A 494 37.73 0.67 75.93
CA THR A 494 38.50 1.13 77.11
C THR A 494 39.80 0.37 77.43
N ALA A 495 40.20 -0.60 76.61
CA ALA A 495 41.42 -1.40 76.82
C ALA A 495 42.54 -1.05 75.83
N ALA A 496 43.71 -0.62 76.34
CA ALA A 496 44.89 -0.25 75.54
C ALA A 496 46.19 -0.44 76.36
N PRO A 497 47.40 -0.41 75.75
CA PRO A 497 47.89 -1.49 74.89
C PRO A 497 49.34 -1.91 75.22
N THR A 498 49.78 -3.08 74.75
CA THR A 498 51.20 -3.48 74.77
C THR A 498 51.60 -4.29 73.53
N GLU A 499 52.85 -4.12 73.10
CA GLU A 499 53.43 -4.70 71.88
C GLU A 499 53.82 -6.19 72.06
N GLY A 500 53.88 -6.95 70.96
CA GLY A 500 54.32 -8.36 70.98
C GLY A 500 54.39 -9.01 69.58
N VAL A 501 55.61 -9.12 69.04
CA VAL A 501 55.98 -9.90 67.84
C VAL A 501 55.70 -11.40 68.12
N GLU A 502 55.17 -12.24 67.22
CA GLU A 502 55.89 -12.81 66.06
C GLU A 502 55.00 -13.61 65.07
N GLN A 503 55.49 -13.71 63.81
CA GLN A 503 55.17 -14.57 62.65
C GLN A 503 54.02 -15.60 62.65
N ALA A 504 53.30 -15.64 61.52
CA ALA A 504 52.77 -16.85 60.86
C ALA A 504 52.69 -16.63 59.33
N GLU A 505 52.72 -17.72 58.54
CA GLU A 505 52.86 -17.71 57.06
C GLU A 505 51.51 -17.80 56.31
N GLY A 506 51.47 -17.48 55.00
CA GLY A 506 50.38 -17.99 54.13
C GLY A 506 50.04 -17.29 52.81
N LEU A 507 50.80 -17.59 51.74
CA LEU A 507 50.41 -17.50 50.31
C LEU A 507 50.24 -16.11 49.64
N GLU A 508 50.36 -16.11 48.30
CA GLU A 508 50.94 -15.01 47.51
C GLU A 508 50.05 -14.51 46.35
N PRO A 509 50.23 -13.26 45.90
CA PRO A 509 49.84 -12.79 44.56
C PRO A 509 51.06 -12.36 43.71
N GLU A 510 51.11 -12.81 42.45
CA GLU A 510 52.15 -12.45 41.44
C GLU A 510 51.80 -11.17 40.66
N PRO A 511 52.72 -10.20 40.52
CA PRO A 511 52.63 -9.08 39.58
C PRO A 511 53.77 -9.06 38.52
N GLU A 512 53.51 -8.52 37.32
CA GLU A 512 54.48 -8.45 36.22
C GLU A 512 55.44 -7.23 36.27
N GLU A 513 56.73 -7.47 36.00
CA GLU A 513 57.69 -6.47 35.45
C GLU A 513 57.96 -6.85 33.97
N GLY A 514 58.13 -5.94 33.00
CA GLY A 514 59.29 -5.03 32.83
C GLY A 514 60.29 -5.62 31.79
N ALA A 515 60.91 -4.88 30.86
CA ALA A 515 60.80 -3.46 30.51
C ALA A 515 61.42 -3.17 29.11
N THR A 516 61.06 -2.02 28.50
CA THR A 516 61.84 -1.19 27.51
C THR A 516 62.44 -1.81 26.21
N GLY A 517 62.44 -1.15 25.04
CA GLY A 517 61.80 0.11 24.62
C GLY A 517 62.56 0.89 23.51
N GLN A 518 61.86 1.78 22.78
CA GLN A 518 62.38 2.90 21.95
C GLN A 518 63.27 2.55 20.70
N ARG A 519 63.31 3.33 19.59
CA ARG A 519 62.53 4.51 19.15
C ARG A 519 62.51 4.69 17.61
N THR A 520 61.59 5.57 17.18
CA THR A 520 61.36 6.22 15.87
C THR A 520 62.51 7.17 15.41
N VAL A 521 62.58 7.83 14.23
CA VAL A 521 62.03 7.82 12.83
C VAL A 521 62.75 8.99 12.10
N ASN A 522 63.07 8.90 10.79
CA ASN A 522 63.00 9.98 9.76
C ASN A 522 63.89 9.72 8.51
N GLY A 523 63.32 9.81 7.30
CA GLY A 523 63.99 10.41 6.13
C GLY A 523 65.13 9.68 5.38
N GLN A 524 64.89 8.49 4.79
CA GLN A 524 65.82 7.76 3.89
C GLN A 524 67.13 7.30 4.59
N VAL A 525 68.06 6.50 4.04
CA VAL A 525 68.35 5.91 2.71
C VAL A 525 68.69 4.40 2.98
N VAL A 526 68.28 3.35 2.25
CA VAL A 526 68.72 2.83 0.91
C VAL A 526 70.22 2.98 0.58
N PRO A 527 70.84 2.25 -0.40
CA PRO A 527 70.37 1.15 -1.27
C PRO A 527 70.73 -0.25 -0.66
N ASP A 528 71.11 -1.38 -1.28
CA ASP A 528 71.36 -1.94 -2.66
C ASP A 528 70.87 -3.46 -2.62
N LEU A 529 70.84 -4.39 -3.61
CA LEU A 529 71.67 -4.78 -4.79
C LEU A 529 73.03 -5.45 -4.43
N ASP A 530 73.67 -6.37 -5.19
CA ASP A 530 73.31 -7.38 -6.23
C ASP A 530 74.55 -8.37 -6.35
N VAL A 531 74.86 -9.31 -7.28
CA VAL A 531 74.33 -9.75 -8.60
C VAL A 531 74.81 -11.19 -8.96
N VAL A 532 73.90 -12.13 -9.31
CA VAL A 532 74.06 -13.20 -10.36
C VAL A 532 75.15 -14.30 -10.04
N VAL A 533 75.36 -15.47 -10.68
CA VAL A 533 75.29 -16.03 -12.06
C VAL A 533 74.91 -17.54 -12.01
N GLY A 534 74.21 -18.18 -12.96
CA GLY A 534 73.58 -17.77 -14.24
C GLY A 534 72.64 -18.88 -14.78
N SER A 535 71.79 -18.66 -15.79
CA SER A 535 72.06 -18.77 -17.26
C SER A 535 71.99 -20.24 -17.79
N LEU A 536 71.48 -20.60 -18.97
CA LEU A 536 71.11 -19.87 -20.21
C LEU A 536 69.81 -20.40 -20.88
N ASP A 537 68.87 -19.47 -21.13
CA ASP A 537 68.20 -19.06 -22.39
C ASP A 537 67.92 -20.00 -23.63
N ALA A 538 67.12 -19.43 -24.57
CA ALA A 538 67.07 -19.68 -26.03
C ALA A 538 66.09 -20.73 -26.64
N SER A 539 64.81 -20.34 -26.70
CA SER A 539 63.94 -20.24 -27.92
C SER A 539 64.10 -21.13 -29.19
N ASP A 540 62.92 -21.46 -29.75
CA ASP A 540 62.53 -21.42 -31.18
C ASP A 540 62.72 -22.59 -32.19
N VAL A 541 61.57 -23.07 -32.68
CA VAL A 541 61.19 -23.28 -34.11
C VAL A 541 61.90 -24.35 -34.96
N ILE A 542 61.17 -25.45 -35.21
CA ILE A 542 61.03 -26.13 -36.52
C ILE A 542 59.52 -26.47 -36.67
N ARG A 543 58.68 -25.89 -37.56
CA ARG A 543 58.63 -25.85 -39.06
C ARG A 543 58.41 -27.24 -39.69
N THR A 544 57.65 -27.48 -40.76
CA THR A 544 56.76 -26.67 -41.65
C THR A 544 55.56 -27.61 -42.05
N ASP A 545 54.67 -27.49 -43.03
CA ASP A 545 54.38 -26.66 -44.23
C ASP A 545 52.91 -26.97 -44.67
N LYS A 546 52.24 -26.44 -45.71
CA LYS A 546 52.50 -25.38 -46.72
C LYS A 546 51.17 -24.73 -47.12
N LYS A 547 51.19 -23.48 -47.62
CA LYS A 547 50.03 -22.84 -48.26
C LYS A 547 49.65 -23.55 -49.58
N LYS A 548 48.35 -23.66 -49.89
CA LYS A 548 47.73 -23.32 -51.21
C LYS A 548 46.21 -23.53 -51.19
N GLY A 549 45.46 -22.66 -51.87
CA GLY A 549 44.01 -22.81 -52.07
C GLY A 549 43.68 -23.57 -53.36
N GLY A 550 42.56 -24.32 -53.39
CA GLY A 550 42.06 -24.89 -54.65
C GLY A 550 41.02 -26.01 -54.54
N LYS A 551 39.87 -25.80 -55.21
CA LYS A 551 39.01 -26.81 -55.88
C LYS A 551 38.60 -28.10 -55.13
N LYS A 552 37.31 -28.15 -54.75
CA LYS A 552 36.35 -29.27 -54.96
C LYS A 552 36.87 -30.73 -54.76
N GLY A 553 36.70 -31.28 -53.55
CA GLY A 553 36.72 -32.74 -53.31
C GLY A 553 35.32 -33.29 -52.96
N LYS A 554 34.70 -34.11 -53.81
CA LYS A 554 33.50 -34.89 -53.45
C LYS A 554 33.91 -36.22 -52.81
N LYS A 555 33.40 -36.57 -51.62
CA LYS A 555 33.17 -37.99 -51.32
C LYS A 555 31.94 -38.46 -52.12
N ARG A 556 32.14 -39.51 -52.91
CA ARG A 556 31.12 -40.16 -53.76
C ARG A 556 30.31 -41.12 -52.85
N ASN A 557 28.98 -41.25 -52.92
CA ASN A 557 28.29 -42.02 -53.97
C ASN A 557 26.78 -41.69 -54.14
N CYS A 558 26.31 -40.48 -53.79
CA CYS A 558 24.91 -40.11 -54.03
C CYS A 558 24.63 -39.91 -55.55
N LYS A 559 23.95 -40.88 -56.18
CA LYS A 559 23.38 -40.75 -57.54
C LYS A 559 22.09 -39.92 -57.47
N LYS A 560 21.97 -38.91 -58.34
CA LYS A 560 20.74 -38.08 -58.42
C LYS A 560 19.58 -38.90 -58.99
N GLY A 561 18.42 -38.83 -58.34
CA GLY A 561 17.19 -39.49 -58.82
C GLY A 561 16.92 -40.88 -58.24
N ILE A 562 17.75 -41.37 -57.30
CA ILE A 562 17.53 -42.62 -56.56
C ILE A 562 17.42 -42.27 -55.07
N SER A 563 16.48 -42.88 -54.36
CA SER A 563 16.37 -42.76 -52.90
C SER A 563 17.54 -43.45 -52.22
N CYS A 564 18.30 -42.71 -51.41
CA CYS A 564 19.17 -43.32 -50.42
C CYS A 564 18.33 -43.76 -49.21
N GLY A 565 18.67 -44.91 -48.64
CA GLY A 565 18.02 -45.45 -47.43
C GLY A 565 18.34 -44.65 -46.17
N ASN A 566 18.26 -45.31 -45.00
CA ASN A 566 18.26 -44.68 -43.68
C ASN A 566 19.56 -43.96 -43.25
N SER A 567 20.53 -43.76 -44.13
CA SER A 567 21.77 -42.99 -43.90
C SER A 567 21.70 -41.51 -44.32
N CYS A 568 20.51 -40.98 -44.67
CA CYS A 568 20.36 -39.58 -45.07
C CYS A 568 19.86 -38.68 -43.91
N ILE A 569 20.65 -37.66 -43.57
CA ILE A 569 20.33 -36.63 -42.55
C ILE A 569 19.13 -35.74 -42.96
N SER A 570 18.75 -35.72 -44.23
CA SER A 570 17.58 -34.94 -44.69
C SER A 570 16.27 -35.60 -44.25
N ARG A 571 15.46 -34.89 -43.46
CA ARG A 571 14.12 -35.31 -42.98
C ARG A 571 13.16 -35.76 -44.10
N LEU A 572 13.41 -35.35 -45.36
CA LEU A 572 12.62 -35.71 -46.55
C LEU A 572 13.27 -36.76 -47.47
N LYS A 573 14.48 -37.26 -47.16
CA LYS A 573 15.22 -38.34 -47.85
C LYS A 573 15.37 -38.25 -49.40
N VAL A 574 15.07 -37.12 -50.04
CA VAL A 574 15.19 -36.91 -51.49
C VAL A 574 16.15 -35.75 -51.83
N CYS A 575 17.06 -35.99 -52.78
CA CYS A 575 18.14 -35.05 -53.12
C CYS A 575 17.68 -34.00 -54.18
N ARG A 576 17.38 -32.77 -53.74
CA ARG A 576 16.81 -31.69 -54.59
C ARG A 576 17.71 -31.32 -55.79
N LYS A 577 17.11 -31.17 -56.99
CA LYS A 577 17.73 -30.47 -58.14
C LYS A 577 17.88 -28.97 -57.81
N LYS A 578 18.99 -28.35 -58.23
CA LYS A 578 19.05 -26.88 -58.36
C LYS A 578 18.31 -26.48 -59.63
N LEU A 579 17.35 -25.55 -59.51
CA LEU A 579 16.71 -24.89 -60.65
C LEU A 579 17.69 -23.89 -61.30
N THR A 580 17.67 -23.81 -62.63
CA THR A 580 18.42 -22.83 -63.43
C THR A 580 17.60 -21.54 -63.63
N GLY A 581 18.23 -20.47 -64.14
CA GLY A 581 17.72 -19.09 -64.07
C GLY A 581 16.24 -18.88 -64.45
N ALA A 582 15.78 -19.44 -65.58
CA ALA A 582 14.37 -19.34 -65.98
C ALA A 582 13.44 -20.06 -64.99
N GLY A 583 13.78 -21.28 -64.57
CA GLY A 583 13.04 -22.02 -63.54
C GLY A 583 13.12 -21.38 -62.14
N LYS A 584 14.20 -20.65 -61.83
CA LYS A 584 14.32 -19.87 -60.59
C LYS A 584 13.43 -18.62 -60.64
N LYS A 585 13.42 -17.87 -61.76
CA LYS A 585 12.48 -16.76 -61.96
C LYS A 585 11.02 -17.23 -62.00
N ALA A 586 10.73 -18.38 -62.60
CA ALA A 586 9.39 -18.97 -62.58
C ALA A 586 8.99 -19.40 -61.16
N ALA A 587 9.88 -20.03 -60.40
CA ALA A 587 9.62 -20.36 -58.99
C ALA A 587 9.48 -19.10 -58.12
N GLU A 588 10.27 -18.04 -58.36
CA GLU A 588 10.15 -16.74 -57.67
C GLU A 588 8.91 -15.96 -58.09
N ALA A 589 8.40 -16.17 -59.32
CA ALA A 589 7.13 -15.63 -59.79
C ALA A 589 5.94 -16.41 -59.19
N VAL A 590 6.00 -17.75 -59.13
CA VAL A 590 4.97 -18.57 -58.44
C VAL A 590 4.98 -18.32 -56.94
N VAL A 591 6.14 -18.14 -56.30
CA VAL A 591 6.26 -17.72 -54.89
C VAL A 591 5.91 -16.24 -54.67
N ARG A 592 5.82 -15.42 -55.72
CA ARG A 592 5.22 -14.07 -55.65
C ARG A 592 3.71 -14.09 -55.90
N ALA A 593 3.21 -14.96 -56.79
CA ALA A 593 1.80 -15.11 -57.10
C ALA A 593 1.02 -15.81 -55.96
N ASN A 594 1.63 -16.81 -55.33
CA ASN A 594 1.06 -17.54 -54.19
C ASN A 594 1.45 -16.91 -52.84
N LYS A 595 1.83 -15.62 -52.82
CA LYS A 595 2.27 -14.94 -51.61
C LYS A 595 1.13 -14.18 -50.95
N GLY A 596 0.38 -14.88 -50.10
CA GLY A 596 -0.27 -14.21 -48.98
C GLY A 596 0.78 -13.69 -47.99
N LEU A 597 0.39 -12.75 -47.14
CA LEU A 597 1.14 -12.41 -45.93
C LEU A 597 1.12 -13.62 -44.98
N SER A 598 2.27 -14.29 -44.80
CA SER A 598 2.44 -15.28 -43.74
C SER A 598 2.79 -14.59 -42.42
N HIS A 599 2.45 -15.19 -41.27
CA HIS A 599 2.67 -14.56 -39.96
C HIS A 599 4.13 -14.15 -39.72
N GLU A 600 5.11 -14.98 -40.08
CA GLU A 600 6.52 -14.63 -39.92
C GLU A 600 6.95 -13.51 -40.89
N SER A 601 6.23 -13.28 -41.99
CA SER A 601 6.45 -12.10 -42.84
C SER A 601 5.88 -10.82 -42.22
N VAL A 602 4.73 -10.90 -41.53
CA VAL A 602 4.16 -9.79 -40.77
C VAL A 602 5.06 -9.44 -39.57
N ILE A 603 5.46 -10.43 -38.76
CA ILE A 603 6.40 -10.24 -37.64
C ILE A 603 7.69 -9.56 -38.12
N ARG A 604 8.30 -10.02 -39.21
CA ARG A 604 9.52 -9.40 -39.78
C ARG A 604 9.32 -7.95 -40.24
N ASN A 605 8.11 -7.55 -40.64
CA ASN A 605 7.82 -6.13 -40.91
C ASN A 605 7.81 -5.32 -39.60
N GLY A 606 7.25 -5.86 -38.51
CA GLY A 606 7.26 -5.22 -37.19
C GLY A 606 8.66 -5.12 -36.59
N GLU A 607 9.43 -6.20 -36.67
CA GLU A 607 10.85 -6.25 -36.26
C GLU A 607 11.75 -5.28 -37.03
N SER A 608 11.34 -4.85 -38.23
CA SER A 608 12.09 -3.86 -39.02
C SER A 608 11.97 -2.42 -38.50
N ASP A 609 11.11 -2.16 -37.52
CA ASP A 609 11.07 -0.86 -36.83
C ASP A 609 12.36 -0.62 -36.04
N PRO A 610 12.99 0.57 -36.16
CA PRO A 610 14.04 1.04 -35.25
C PRO A 610 13.76 0.88 -33.75
N VAL A 611 12.50 0.74 -33.33
CA VAL A 611 12.12 0.40 -31.93
C VAL A 611 12.73 -0.92 -31.48
N LYS A 612 12.80 -1.96 -32.34
CA LYS A 612 13.34 -3.27 -31.93
C LYS A 612 14.76 -3.14 -31.43
N LYS A 613 15.63 -2.48 -32.20
CA LYS A 613 17.03 -2.22 -31.82
C LYS A 613 17.15 -1.50 -30.47
N LYS A 614 16.23 -0.57 -30.15
CA LYS A 614 16.21 0.13 -28.86
C LYS A 614 15.75 -0.77 -27.72
N LEU A 615 14.68 -1.54 -27.92
CA LEU A 615 14.16 -2.48 -26.91
C LEU A 615 15.19 -3.57 -26.62
N ASP A 616 15.87 -4.09 -27.64
CA ASP A 616 16.99 -5.02 -27.51
C ASP A 616 18.16 -4.39 -26.70
N GLN A 617 18.46 -3.10 -26.92
CA GLN A 617 19.46 -2.35 -26.15
C GLN A 617 19.06 -2.14 -24.68
N ILE A 618 17.80 -1.78 -24.39
CA ILE A 618 17.28 -1.63 -23.03
C ILE A 618 17.32 -2.98 -22.30
N ASN A 619 16.80 -4.04 -22.91
CA ASN A 619 16.85 -5.38 -22.33
C ASN A 619 18.29 -5.82 -22.02
N THR A 620 19.22 -5.64 -22.97
CA THR A 620 20.65 -5.98 -22.77
C THR A 620 21.28 -5.18 -21.62
N LYS A 621 20.93 -3.89 -21.48
CA LYS A 621 21.41 -3.00 -20.41
C LYS A 621 20.99 -3.44 -18.99
N TYR A 622 19.82 -4.05 -18.85
CA TYR A 622 19.28 -4.48 -17.54
C TYR A 622 19.44 -5.97 -17.26
N ALA A 623 19.38 -6.86 -18.26
CA ALA A 623 19.38 -8.31 -18.08
C ALA A 623 20.53 -8.82 -17.20
N GLY A 624 21.79 -8.53 -17.57
CA GLY A 624 22.95 -8.97 -16.80
C GLY A 624 23.04 -8.40 -15.38
N ARG A 625 22.34 -7.29 -15.08
CA ARG A 625 22.23 -6.72 -13.72
C ARG A 625 21.14 -7.42 -12.91
N ILE A 626 20.00 -7.71 -13.53
CA ILE A 626 18.89 -8.46 -12.93
C ILE A 626 19.35 -9.88 -12.60
N GLU A 627 19.96 -10.58 -13.56
CA GLU A 627 20.54 -11.92 -13.34
C GLU A 627 21.61 -11.94 -12.22
N ALA A 628 22.38 -10.86 -12.07
CA ALA A 628 23.37 -10.75 -11.00
C ALA A 628 22.74 -10.51 -9.62
N ALA A 629 21.51 -9.99 -9.55
CA ALA A 629 20.72 -9.96 -8.34
C ALA A 629 20.00 -11.30 -8.10
N ASP A 630 19.44 -11.94 -9.14
CA ASP A 630 18.86 -13.30 -9.06
C ASP A 630 19.88 -14.32 -8.51
N ARG A 631 21.12 -14.32 -9.03
CA ARG A 631 22.20 -15.18 -8.53
C ARG A 631 22.53 -14.93 -7.06
N LYS A 632 22.59 -13.67 -6.63
CA LYS A 632 22.87 -13.30 -5.23
C LYS A 632 21.74 -13.68 -4.27
N ILE A 633 20.48 -13.60 -4.72
CA ILE A 633 19.34 -14.11 -3.94
C ILE A 633 19.51 -15.63 -3.80
N LEU A 634 19.73 -16.36 -4.89
CA LEU A 634 19.95 -17.82 -4.87
C LEU A 634 21.20 -18.26 -4.07
N GLU A 635 22.19 -17.38 -3.89
CA GLU A 635 23.34 -17.59 -3.01
C GLU A 635 22.94 -17.43 -1.53
N ILE A 636 22.25 -16.33 -1.19
CA ILE A 636 21.76 -16.07 0.18
C ILE A 636 20.69 -17.09 0.61
N ASP A 637 19.82 -17.53 -0.30
CA ASP A 637 18.80 -18.55 -0.05
C ASP A 637 19.45 -19.88 0.40
N LYS A 638 20.61 -20.24 -0.16
CA LYS A 638 21.39 -21.42 0.25
C LYS A 638 22.07 -21.22 1.60
N GLU A 639 22.64 -20.04 1.86
CA GLU A 639 23.19 -19.71 3.19
C GLU A 639 22.08 -19.83 4.26
N ILE A 640 20.85 -19.40 3.95
CA ILE A 640 19.67 -19.55 4.81
C ILE A 640 19.27 -21.03 4.96
N GLU A 641 19.19 -21.80 3.87
CA GLU A 641 18.93 -23.25 3.93
C GLU A 641 19.99 -24.04 4.70
N GLU A 642 21.25 -23.62 4.71
CA GLU A 642 22.32 -24.24 5.50
C GLU A 642 22.20 -23.90 6.99
N ILE A 643 21.99 -22.63 7.34
CA ILE A 643 21.79 -22.22 8.73
C ILE A 643 20.50 -22.82 9.33
N LEU A 644 19.43 -22.98 8.54
CA LEU A 644 18.18 -23.61 9.00
C LEU A 644 18.32 -25.09 9.42
N LYS A 645 19.44 -25.76 9.07
CA LYS A 645 19.77 -27.14 9.47
C LYS A 645 20.41 -27.22 10.86
N ASP A 646 21.15 -26.20 11.30
CA ASP A 646 21.67 -26.08 12.68
C ASP A 646 21.05 -24.89 13.41
N ARG A 647 19.91 -25.16 14.02
CA ARG A 647 19.19 -24.21 14.87
C ARG A 647 19.74 -24.17 16.30
N SER A 648 20.78 -24.95 16.62
CA SER A 648 21.34 -25.06 17.97
C SER A 648 22.53 -24.11 18.21
N ALA A 649 23.15 -23.61 17.14
CA ALA A 649 24.23 -22.62 17.21
C ALA A 649 23.79 -21.35 17.95
N ALA A 650 24.56 -20.95 18.98
CA ALA A 650 24.22 -19.82 19.86
C ALA A 650 23.96 -18.47 19.13
N ASN A 651 24.55 -18.28 17.94
CA ASN A 651 24.39 -17.08 17.11
C ASN A 651 23.34 -17.22 15.99
N PHE A 652 22.55 -18.31 15.96
CA PHE A 652 21.58 -18.61 14.90
C PHE A 652 20.66 -17.42 14.56
N SER A 653 20.00 -16.84 15.58
CA SER A 653 19.05 -15.73 15.39
C SER A 653 19.72 -14.48 14.78
N ALA A 654 20.89 -14.10 15.28
CA ALA A 654 21.64 -12.95 14.77
C ALA A 654 22.08 -13.15 13.30
N THR A 655 22.59 -14.34 12.98
CA THR A 655 23.06 -14.64 11.61
C THR A 655 21.88 -14.77 10.64
N PHE A 656 20.80 -15.46 11.02
CA PHE A 656 19.59 -15.59 10.21
C PHE A 656 18.97 -14.22 9.88
N ASN A 657 18.78 -13.36 10.88
CA ASN A 657 18.27 -12.00 10.67
C ASN A 657 19.20 -11.17 9.77
N SER A 658 20.53 -11.31 9.92
CA SER A 658 21.51 -10.68 9.03
C SER A 658 21.36 -11.14 7.56
N LEU A 659 21.15 -12.45 7.32
CA LEU A 659 20.90 -12.96 5.97
C LEU A 659 19.58 -12.46 5.38
N VAL A 660 18.49 -12.47 6.14
CA VAL A 660 17.18 -11.95 5.69
C VAL A 660 17.27 -10.45 5.35
N VAL A 661 18.03 -9.66 6.12
CA VAL A 661 18.28 -8.24 5.79
C VAL A 661 19.12 -8.08 4.51
N LYS A 662 20.13 -8.93 4.27
CA LYS A 662 20.88 -8.96 2.99
C LYS A 662 19.97 -9.35 1.81
N GLN A 663 19.16 -10.39 1.97
CA GLN A 663 18.23 -10.91 0.95
C GLN A 663 17.26 -9.81 0.50
N ASN A 664 16.56 -9.19 1.46
CA ASN A 664 15.65 -8.06 1.22
C ASN A 664 16.35 -6.90 0.49
N LYS A 665 17.59 -6.56 0.88
CA LYS A 665 18.37 -5.48 0.23
C LYS A 665 18.70 -5.78 -1.24
N VAL A 666 19.01 -7.04 -1.58
CA VAL A 666 19.25 -7.44 -2.98
C VAL A 666 17.94 -7.51 -3.77
N ASP A 667 16.85 -7.96 -3.17
CA ASP A 667 15.55 -8.06 -3.81
C ASP A 667 14.87 -6.69 -4.01
N ILE A 668 15.14 -5.69 -3.16
CA ILE A 668 14.82 -4.28 -3.45
C ILE A 668 15.58 -3.80 -4.69
N GLN A 669 16.92 -3.95 -4.71
CA GLN A 669 17.74 -3.58 -5.88
C GLN A 669 17.28 -4.28 -7.18
N ARG A 670 16.82 -5.52 -7.07
CA ARG A 670 16.23 -6.29 -8.17
C ARG A 670 14.93 -5.67 -8.69
N ARG A 671 14.00 -5.30 -7.79
CA ARG A 671 12.76 -4.58 -8.16
C ARG A 671 13.08 -3.25 -8.82
N ASP A 672 14.01 -2.46 -8.26
CA ASP A 672 14.41 -1.17 -8.82
C ASP A 672 14.96 -1.29 -10.25
N LEU A 673 15.74 -2.34 -10.53
CA LEU A 673 16.24 -2.64 -11.88
C LEU A 673 15.13 -3.00 -12.87
N ILE A 674 14.14 -3.78 -12.44
CA ILE A 674 12.98 -4.16 -13.26
C ILE A 674 12.11 -2.94 -13.55
N ILE A 675 11.78 -2.14 -12.52
CA ILE A 675 11.02 -0.89 -12.65
C ILE A 675 11.75 0.08 -13.60
N SER A 676 13.06 0.25 -13.44
CA SER A 676 13.89 1.09 -14.31
C SER A 676 13.85 0.64 -15.78
N ARG A 677 13.96 -0.67 -16.04
CA ARG A 677 13.83 -1.25 -17.39
C ARG A 677 12.46 -0.96 -17.98
N ASP A 678 11.41 -1.17 -17.21
CA ASP A 678 10.03 -1.13 -17.70
C ASP A 678 9.55 0.31 -17.95
N LEU A 679 10.07 1.28 -17.19
CA LEU A 679 9.90 2.72 -17.45
C LEU A 679 10.63 3.16 -18.74
N GLU A 680 11.85 2.68 -19.00
CA GLU A 680 12.55 2.97 -20.27
C GLU A 680 11.82 2.35 -21.47
N ILE A 681 11.23 1.16 -21.31
CA ILE A 681 10.37 0.54 -22.33
C ILE A 681 9.10 1.39 -22.55
N GLU A 682 8.40 1.85 -21.49
CA GLU A 682 7.21 2.68 -21.63
C GLU A 682 7.49 4.03 -22.30
N SER A 683 8.66 4.62 -22.04
CA SER A 683 9.15 5.83 -22.74
C SER A 683 9.32 5.58 -24.25
N GLU A 684 9.94 4.47 -24.64
CA GLU A 684 10.07 4.11 -26.06
C GLU A 684 8.73 3.68 -26.71
N MET A 685 7.80 3.10 -25.96
CA MET A 685 6.44 2.86 -26.44
C MET A 685 5.68 4.17 -26.66
N THR A 686 5.85 5.16 -25.79
CA THR A 686 5.30 6.52 -25.96
C THR A 686 5.88 7.18 -27.23
N SER A 687 7.20 7.08 -27.42
CA SER A 687 7.90 7.53 -28.63
C SER A 687 7.43 6.83 -29.91
N LEU A 688 7.28 5.50 -29.88
CA LEU A 688 6.73 4.71 -30.99
C LEU A 688 5.29 5.13 -31.32
N ARG A 689 4.42 5.23 -30.31
CA ARG A 689 3.01 5.59 -30.46
C ARG A 689 2.86 6.98 -31.08
N SER A 690 3.74 7.92 -30.69
CA SER A 690 3.85 9.24 -31.33
C SER A 690 4.29 9.15 -32.80
N ARG A 691 5.33 8.36 -33.13
CA ARG A 691 5.77 8.13 -34.53
C ARG A 691 4.73 7.47 -35.44
N LEU A 692 3.82 6.67 -34.86
CA LEU A 692 2.71 6.02 -35.54
C LEU A 692 1.51 6.98 -35.75
N ASN A 693 1.21 7.85 -34.79
CA ASN A 693 0.06 8.77 -34.80
C ASN A 693 0.28 9.99 -35.72
N ARG A 694 0.46 9.74 -37.02
CA ARG A 694 0.74 10.77 -38.04
C ARG A 694 -0.51 11.57 -38.38
N LYS A 695 -0.32 12.78 -38.94
CA LYS A 695 -1.41 13.54 -39.57
C LYS A 695 -1.96 12.75 -40.76
N ALA A 696 -3.19 12.29 -40.65
CA ALA A 696 -3.98 11.64 -41.70
C ALA A 696 -5.42 12.19 -41.65
N PRO A 697 -6.18 12.12 -42.75
CA PRO A 697 -7.55 12.62 -42.79
C PRO A 697 -8.46 11.82 -41.84
N SER A 698 -9.39 12.51 -41.19
CA SER A 698 -10.39 11.86 -40.34
C SER A 698 -11.35 10.99 -41.16
N LEU A 699 -11.72 9.81 -40.62
CA LEU A 699 -12.76 8.96 -41.20
C LEU A 699 -14.11 9.70 -41.21
N LYS A 700 -14.78 9.70 -42.36
CA LYS A 700 -16.14 10.22 -42.52
C LYS A 700 -17.17 9.18 -42.06
N LEU A 701 -17.19 8.91 -40.76
CA LEU A 701 -18.08 7.92 -40.16
C LEU A 701 -19.50 8.46 -39.98
N ALA A 702 -20.48 7.69 -40.42
CA ALA A 702 -21.87 7.85 -39.99
C ALA A 702 -22.00 7.47 -38.50
N VAL A 703 -22.96 8.05 -37.81
CA VAL A 703 -23.27 7.77 -36.41
C VAL A 703 -24.78 7.59 -36.28
N SER A 704 -25.23 6.52 -35.62
CA SER A 704 -26.66 6.31 -35.36
C SER A 704 -27.21 7.38 -34.41
N PRO A 705 -28.51 7.72 -34.49
CA PRO A 705 -29.16 8.56 -33.48
C PRO A 705 -29.00 8.02 -32.06
N SER A 706 -28.95 6.69 -31.88
CA SER A 706 -28.79 6.02 -30.58
C SER A 706 -27.45 6.26 -29.88
N LEU A 707 -26.43 6.76 -30.59
CA LEU A 707 -25.19 7.22 -29.97
C LEU A 707 -25.32 8.63 -29.37
N ASN A 708 -26.29 9.43 -29.80
CA ASN A 708 -26.56 10.77 -29.27
C ASN A 708 -27.49 10.75 -28.04
N ASP A 709 -27.59 9.61 -27.35
CA ASP A 709 -28.39 9.44 -26.14
C ASP A 709 -27.70 10.10 -24.94
N ASP A 710 -28.38 11.06 -24.30
CA ASP A 710 -27.89 11.80 -23.13
C ASP A 710 -27.65 10.89 -21.91
N SER A 711 -28.15 9.65 -21.92
CA SER A 711 -27.82 8.62 -20.92
C SER A 711 -26.38 8.09 -21.01
N SER A 712 -25.54 8.57 -21.94
CA SER A 712 -24.15 8.10 -22.12
C SER A 712 -23.12 9.03 -21.46
N GLU A 713 -22.37 8.51 -20.49
CA GLU A 713 -21.31 9.25 -19.76
C GLU A 713 -20.18 9.80 -20.66
N ILE A 714 -20.11 9.35 -21.92
CA ILE A 714 -19.04 9.67 -22.86
C ILE A 714 -19.61 10.33 -24.12
N PRO A 715 -19.40 11.64 -24.32
CA PRO A 715 -19.86 12.33 -25.52
C PRO A 715 -19.35 11.69 -26.80
N VAL A 716 -20.22 11.56 -27.81
CA VAL A 716 -19.94 11.04 -29.16
C VAL A 716 -18.67 11.62 -29.79
N ARG A 717 -18.35 12.89 -29.50
CA ARG A 717 -17.11 13.56 -29.94
C ARG A 717 -15.84 12.85 -29.45
N LYS A 718 -15.86 12.25 -28.26
CA LYS A 718 -14.75 11.49 -27.65
C LYS A 718 -14.59 10.13 -28.34
N ILE A 719 -15.69 9.41 -28.55
CA ILE A 719 -15.72 8.14 -29.31
C ILE A 719 -15.17 8.37 -30.73
N LYS A 720 -15.70 9.36 -31.46
CA LYS A 720 -15.17 9.77 -32.78
C LYS A 720 -13.67 10.11 -32.73
N SER A 721 -13.19 10.74 -31.65
CA SER A 721 -11.76 11.06 -31.49
C SER A 721 -10.91 9.79 -31.37
N TRP A 722 -11.38 8.80 -30.60
CA TRP A 722 -10.69 7.51 -30.45
C TRP A 722 -10.68 6.68 -31.73
N THR A 723 -11.80 6.58 -32.46
CA THR A 723 -11.81 5.88 -33.76
C THR A 723 -10.86 6.55 -34.76
N ASN A 724 -10.77 7.89 -34.74
CA ASN A 724 -9.80 8.63 -35.53
C ASN A 724 -8.36 8.55 -35.00
N GLU A 725 -8.14 8.15 -33.75
CA GLU A 725 -6.81 7.89 -33.17
C GLU A 725 -6.28 6.53 -33.60
N VAL A 726 -7.07 5.45 -33.45
CA VAL A 726 -6.71 4.11 -33.92
C VAL A 726 -6.53 4.09 -35.44
N ASN A 727 -7.40 4.73 -36.22
CA ASN A 727 -7.25 4.85 -37.66
C ASN A 727 -5.92 5.53 -38.10
N ARG A 728 -5.43 6.52 -37.34
CA ARG A 728 -4.12 7.14 -37.60
C ARG A 728 -2.97 6.19 -37.26
N LEU A 729 -3.05 5.52 -36.11
CA LEU A 729 -2.05 4.54 -35.65
C LEU A 729 -1.94 3.33 -36.61
N THR A 730 -3.05 2.91 -37.22
CA THR A 730 -3.11 1.83 -38.21
C THR A 730 -2.83 2.28 -39.65
N GLY A 731 -2.49 3.55 -39.87
CA GLY A 731 -2.12 4.07 -41.20
C GLY A 731 -3.28 4.21 -42.19
N ASN A 732 -4.54 4.25 -41.72
CA ASN A 732 -5.77 4.24 -42.54
C ASN A 732 -5.99 2.94 -43.34
N LYS A 733 -5.53 1.79 -42.81
CA LYS A 733 -5.67 0.49 -43.48
C LYS A 733 -7.08 -0.11 -43.46
N THR A 734 -8.03 0.49 -42.75
CA THR A 734 -9.44 0.06 -42.75
C THR A 734 -10.23 0.64 -43.91
N THR A 735 -10.85 -0.22 -44.72
CA THR A 735 -11.72 0.14 -45.85
C THR A 735 -13.18 -0.22 -45.61
N THR A 736 -13.47 -1.13 -44.68
CA THR A 736 -14.83 -1.62 -44.38
C THR A 736 -15.62 -0.72 -43.43
N LEU A 737 -14.95 -0.04 -42.49
CA LEU A 737 -15.61 0.74 -41.44
C LEU A 737 -16.32 1.99 -41.99
N SER A 738 -17.63 2.10 -41.76
CA SER A 738 -18.47 3.19 -42.26
C SER A 738 -19.38 3.85 -41.21
N ARG A 739 -19.73 3.12 -40.13
CA ARG A 739 -20.71 3.56 -39.13
C ARG A 739 -20.27 3.20 -37.71
N LEU A 740 -20.61 4.06 -36.76
CA LEU A 740 -20.61 3.74 -35.32
C LEU A 740 -22.05 3.64 -34.82
N THR A 741 -22.32 2.70 -33.91
CA THR A 741 -23.62 2.52 -33.25
C THR A 741 -23.50 2.38 -31.73
N LEU A 742 -24.65 2.50 -31.07
CA LEU A 742 -24.89 2.12 -29.69
C LEU A 742 -26.28 1.46 -29.68
N ASP A 743 -26.33 0.14 -29.86
CA ASP A 743 -27.57 -0.64 -30.06
C ASP A 743 -27.69 -1.86 -29.14
N SER A 744 -26.61 -2.21 -28.44
CA SER A 744 -26.61 -3.15 -27.32
C SER A 744 -25.47 -2.85 -26.36
N ASP A 745 -25.55 -3.35 -25.12
CA ASP A 745 -24.53 -3.13 -24.09
C ASP A 745 -23.22 -3.88 -24.40
N ARG A 746 -23.25 -4.93 -25.23
CA ARG A 746 -22.05 -5.66 -25.66
C ARG A 746 -21.43 -4.99 -26.90
N ALA A 747 -20.18 -4.55 -26.79
CA ALA A 747 -19.41 -4.08 -27.94
C ALA A 747 -19.30 -5.18 -29.02
N TYR A 748 -19.31 -4.78 -30.30
CA TYR A 748 -19.07 -5.68 -31.43
C TYR A 748 -18.65 -4.93 -32.70
N ALA A 749 -17.93 -5.63 -33.59
CA ALA A 749 -17.64 -5.25 -34.97
C ALA A 749 -18.36 -6.18 -35.95
N ASN A 750 -18.66 -5.71 -37.17
CA ASN A 750 -19.16 -6.59 -38.23
C ASN A 750 -18.66 -6.25 -39.64
N GLU A 751 -18.69 -7.25 -40.53
CA GLU A 751 -18.27 -7.13 -41.94
C GLU A 751 -19.13 -6.11 -42.73
N SER A 752 -20.30 -5.73 -42.22
CA SER A 752 -21.16 -4.66 -42.78
C SER A 752 -20.70 -3.24 -42.44
N GLY A 753 -19.52 -3.09 -41.82
CA GLY A 753 -18.88 -1.80 -41.62
C GLY A 753 -19.34 -1.05 -40.37
N VAL A 754 -19.80 -1.76 -39.34
CA VAL A 754 -20.33 -1.17 -38.10
C VAL A 754 -19.51 -1.59 -36.88
N ILE A 755 -19.18 -0.63 -36.02
CA ILE A 755 -18.74 -0.85 -34.63
C ILE A 755 -19.85 -0.39 -33.68
N ASN A 756 -20.38 -1.30 -32.86
CA ASN A 756 -21.15 -0.98 -31.67
C ASN A 756 -20.20 -0.82 -30.47
N VAL A 757 -20.38 0.24 -29.68
CA VAL A 757 -19.42 0.63 -28.63
C VAL A 757 -19.67 -0.06 -27.28
N GLY A 758 -20.90 -0.48 -27.00
CA GLY A 758 -21.30 -1.12 -25.74
C GLY A 758 -21.57 -0.15 -24.57
N ARG A 759 -21.97 -0.70 -23.42
CA ARG A 759 -22.23 -0.02 -22.13
C ARG A 759 -21.87 -0.96 -20.96
N PRO A 760 -21.53 -0.44 -19.76
CA PRO A 760 -21.20 0.95 -19.44
C PRO A 760 -19.78 1.32 -19.92
N LEU A 761 -19.52 2.61 -20.12
CA LEU A 761 -18.28 3.10 -20.72
C LEU A 761 -17.51 4.01 -19.75
N SER A 762 -16.57 3.45 -18.99
CA SER A 762 -15.52 4.27 -18.39
C SER A 762 -14.65 4.90 -19.49
N SER A 763 -13.98 6.02 -19.20
CA SER A 763 -13.12 6.67 -20.20
C SER A 763 -11.87 5.86 -20.59
N ALA A 764 -11.57 4.77 -19.87
CA ALA A 764 -10.48 3.84 -20.20
C ALA A 764 -11.03 2.62 -20.97
N SER A 765 -12.01 1.90 -20.39
CA SER A 765 -12.62 0.72 -21.01
C SER A 765 -13.25 1.04 -22.37
N GLY A 766 -14.02 2.14 -22.48
CA GLY A 766 -14.62 2.55 -23.76
C GLY A 766 -13.60 2.91 -24.84
N LYS A 767 -12.38 3.31 -24.47
CA LYS A 767 -11.29 3.50 -25.45
C LYS A 767 -10.70 2.15 -25.87
N ALA A 768 -10.50 1.23 -24.93
CA ALA A 768 -10.03 -0.12 -25.20
C ALA A 768 -10.97 -0.86 -26.16
N SER A 769 -12.28 -0.90 -25.86
CA SER A 769 -13.30 -1.50 -26.73
C SER A 769 -13.31 -0.90 -28.14
N VAL A 770 -13.27 0.44 -28.29
CA VAL A 770 -13.20 1.07 -29.64
C VAL A 770 -11.93 0.68 -30.41
N PHE A 771 -10.82 0.37 -29.74
CA PHE A 771 -9.61 -0.13 -30.39
C PHE A 771 -9.71 -1.64 -30.71
N HIS A 772 -10.30 -2.44 -29.81
CA HIS A 772 -10.58 -3.88 -30.00
C HIS A 772 -11.42 -4.13 -31.25
N GLU A 773 -12.60 -3.50 -31.33
CA GLU A 773 -13.53 -3.65 -32.46
C GLU A 773 -12.94 -3.12 -33.79
N PHE A 774 -12.10 -2.09 -33.71
CA PHE A 774 -11.36 -1.59 -34.88
C PHE A 774 -10.29 -2.59 -35.36
N GLY A 775 -9.74 -3.42 -34.48
CA GLY A 775 -8.83 -4.50 -34.82
C GLY A 775 -9.48 -5.56 -35.73
N HIS A 776 -10.72 -5.95 -35.47
CA HIS A 776 -11.49 -6.81 -36.39
C HIS A 776 -11.70 -6.13 -37.75
N HIS A 777 -11.92 -4.81 -37.79
CA HIS A 777 -12.01 -4.08 -39.06
C HIS A 777 -10.71 -4.06 -39.88
N LEU A 778 -9.52 -4.28 -39.27
CA LEU A 778 -8.28 -4.51 -40.03
C LEU A 778 -8.30 -5.88 -40.74
N GLU A 779 -8.79 -6.93 -40.07
CA GLU A 779 -8.97 -8.26 -40.68
C GLU A 779 -10.01 -8.24 -41.80
N PHE A 780 -11.18 -7.62 -41.56
CA PHE A 780 -12.24 -7.48 -42.57
C PHE A 780 -11.75 -6.68 -43.79
N SER A 781 -10.85 -5.71 -43.59
CA SER A 781 -10.27 -4.90 -44.67
C SER A 781 -9.08 -5.57 -45.37
N ASN A 782 -8.45 -6.58 -44.75
CA ASN A 782 -7.34 -7.34 -45.32
C ASN A 782 -7.40 -8.83 -44.92
N PRO A 783 -8.06 -9.68 -45.73
CA PRO A 783 -8.16 -11.12 -45.47
C PRO A 783 -6.81 -11.84 -45.31
N GLN A 784 -5.69 -11.28 -45.80
CA GLN A 784 -4.37 -11.87 -45.59
C GLN A 784 -3.87 -11.70 -44.16
N LEU A 785 -4.31 -10.67 -43.42
CA LEU A 785 -4.05 -10.58 -41.97
C LEU A 785 -4.83 -11.65 -41.22
N LYS A 786 -6.09 -11.89 -41.57
CA LYS A 786 -6.92 -12.97 -41.01
C LYS A 786 -6.30 -14.36 -41.23
N THR A 787 -5.70 -14.61 -42.40
CA THR A 787 -4.87 -15.80 -42.63
C THR A 787 -3.64 -15.83 -41.73
N ALA A 788 -2.87 -14.73 -41.65
CA ALA A 788 -1.69 -14.65 -40.78
C ALA A 788 -2.02 -14.86 -39.29
N GLY A 789 -3.15 -14.34 -38.79
CA GLY A 789 -3.61 -14.56 -37.42
C GLY A 789 -3.89 -16.04 -37.13
N LYS A 790 -4.58 -16.73 -38.04
CA LYS A 790 -4.80 -18.19 -37.96
C LYS A 790 -3.50 -18.98 -38.00
N ASP A 791 -2.62 -18.69 -38.97
CA ASP A 791 -1.33 -19.37 -39.12
C ASP A 791 -0.45 -19.19 -37.87
N TRP A 792 -0.58 -18.06 -37.16
CA TRP A 792 0.15 -17.73 -35.94
C TRP A 792 -0.39 -18.45 -34.69
N ILE A 793 -1.72 -18.50 -34.52
CA ILE A 793 -2.34 -19.30 -33.46
C ILE A 793 -1.94 -20.78 -33.60
N GLU A 794 -1.97 -21.30 -34.83
CA GLU A 794 -1.63 -22.70 -35.10
C GLU A 794 -0.12 -22.97 -34.95
N SER A 795 0.76 -22.04 -35.34
CA SER A 795 2.22 -22.22 -35.18
C SER A 795 2.65 -22.19 -33.71
N ARG A 796 1.85 -21.59 -32.82
CA ARG A 796 2.07 -21.52 -31.37
C ARG A 796 1.28 -22.57 -30.55
N ARG A 797 0.48 -23.43 -31.20
CA ARG A 797 -0.32 -24.47 -30.52
C ARG A 797 0.52 -25.32 -29.54
N SER A 798 0.23 -25.21 -28.25
CA SER A 798 0.86 -26.04 -27.20
C SER A 798 0.10 -27.35 -26.92
N GLY A 799 -1.16 -27.48 -27.35
CA GLY A 799 -2.00 -28.65 -27.05
C GLY A 799 -3.32 -28.73 -27.84
N PRO A 800 -4.19 -29.70 -27.50
CA PRO A 800 -5.52 -29.81 -28.09
C PRO A 800 -6.41 -28.62 -27.68
N ASN A 801 -7.43 -28.33 -28.49
CA ASN A 801 -8.41 -27.28 -28.18
C ASN A 801 -9.10 -27.55 -26.82
N LYS A 802 -9.32 -26.48 -26.04
CA LYS A 802 -9.96 -26.51 -24.71
C LYS A 802 -11.01 -25.42 -24.57
N PRO A 803 -12.01 -25.55 -23.68
CA PRO A 803 -12.89 -24.43 -23.32
C PRO A 803 -12.10 -23.30 -22.64
N LEU A 804 -12.44 -22.04 -22.95
CA LEU A 804 -11.84 -20.88 -22.29
C LEU A 804 -12.05 -20.90 -20.76
N SER A 805 -13.17 -21.44 -20.28
CA SER A 805 -13.45 -21.67 -18.86
C SER A 805 -12.50 -22.66 -18.17
N GLU A 806 -11.73 -23.45 -18.92
CA GLU A 806 -10.68 -24.35 -18.41
C GLU A 806 -9.29 -23.70 -18.46
N LEU A 807 -9.08 -22.77 -19.39
CA LEU A 807 -7.82 -22.01 -19.53
C LEU A 807 -7.75 -20.80 -18.60
N VAL A 808 -8.90 -20.19 -18.31
CA VAL A 808 -9.08 -19.12 -17.33
C VAL A 808 -10.28 -19.48 -16.45
N PRO A 809 -10.04 -20.10 -15.27
CA PRO A 809 -11.06 -20.25 -14.24
C PRO A 809 -11.71 -18.92 -13.87
N ASP A 810 -12.96 -18.96 -13.39
CA ASP A 810 -13.72 -17.83 -12.86
C ASP A 810 -13.94 -16.62 -13.82
N SER A 811 -13.59 -16.78 -15.10
CA SER A 811 -13.69 -15.79 -16.18
C SER A 811 -15.10 -15.50 -16.69
N GLY A 812 -16.10 -16.30 -16.30
CA GLY A 812 -17.45 -16.24 -16.85
C GLY A 812 -17.61 -16.82 -18.27
N TYR A 813 -16.54 -17.26 -18.93
CA TYR A 813 -16.61 -17.86 -20.27
C TYR A 813 -17.43 -19.17 -20.29
N GLY A 814 -18.13 -19.42 -21.39
CA GLY A 814 -18.93 -20.61 -21.59
C GLY A 814 -18.10 -21.84 -21.95
N ARG A 815 -18.52 -23.04 -21.52
CA ARG A 815 -17.90 -24.33 -21.92
C ARG A 815 -17.92 -24.59 -23.44
N HIS A 816 -18.70 -23.83 -24.19
CA HIS A 816 -18.80 -23.89 -25.65
C HIS A 816 -17.85 -22.91 -26.37
N GLU A 817 -17.18 -22.02 -25.64
CA GLU A 817 -16.23 -21.05 -26.18
C GLU A 817 -14.84 -21.70 -26.19
N ILE A 818 -14.46 -22.25 -27.34
CA ILE A 818 -13.28 -23.08 -27.51
C ILE A 818 -12.07 -22.24 -27.96
N ALA A 819 -10.89 -22.53 -27.41
CA ALA A 819 -9.63 -21.89 -27.75
C ALA A 819 -8.48 -22.90 -27.91
N VAL A 820 -7.46 -22.48 -28.66
CA VAL A 820 -6.15 -23.14 -28.76
C VAL A 820 -5.30 -22.72 -27.56
N PRO A 821 -4.76 -23.64 -26.75
CA PRO A 821 -3.91 -23.28 -25.62
C PRO A 821 -2.49 -22.89 -26.06
N ASP A 822 -2.01 -21.75 -25.59
CA ASP A 822 -0.60 -21.33 -25.56
C ASP A 822 -0.40 -20.22 -24.51
N ARG A 823 0.86 -19.81 -24.28
CA ARG A 823 1.29 -18.62 -23.53
C ARG A 823 1.00 -17.30 -24.28
N PHE A 824 -0.22 -17.13 -24.79
CA PHE A 824 -0.67 -15.84 -25.32
C PHE A 824 -0.75 -14.77 -24.22
N ILE A 825 -0.81 -13.50 -24.62
CA ILE A 825 -1.07 -12.34 -23.73
C ILE A 825 -2.32 -12.54 -22.85
N ASP A 826 -3.35 -13.18 -23.43
CA ASP A 826 -4.57 -13.69 -22.80
C ASP A 826 -5.03 -14.94 -23.59
N PRO A 827 -5.49 -16.05 -22.97
CA PRO A 827 -5.99 -17.22 -23.67
C PRO A 827 -7.13 -16.95 -24.67
N TYR A 828 -7.88 -15.85 -24.49
CA TYR A 828 -8.90 -15.37 -25.44
C TYR A 828 -8.35 -15.15 -26.86
N VAL A 829 -7.07 -14.80 -27.00
CA VAL A 829 -6.39 -14.65 -28.30
C VAL A 829 -6.41 -15.95 -29.12
N GLY A 830 -6.42 -17.11 -28.46
CA GLY A 830 -6.49 -18.42 -29.09
C GLY A 830 -7.90 -18.87 -29.48
N ARG A 831 -8.95 -18.05 -29.28
CA ARG A 831 -10.35 -18.40 -29.50
C ARG A 831 -10.66 -18.75 -30.96
N ASP A 832 -11.33 -19.89 -31.16
CA ASP A 832 -11.70 -20.40 -32.48
C ASP A 832 -13.13 -19.99 -32.86
N TYR A 833 -13.26 -19.18 -33.91
CA TYR A 833 -14.53 -18.78 -34.53
C TYR A 833 -14.76 -19.41 -35.92
N GLY A 834 -13.94 -20.39 -36.32
CA GLY A 834 -13.91 -20.86 -37.70
C GLY A 834 -13.48 -19.72 -38.64
N ASP A 835 -14.21 -19.46 -39.72
CA ASP A 835 -13.82 -18.51 -40.78
C ASP A 835 -14.32 -17.06 -40.61
N ARG A 836 -14.71 -16.63 -39.40
CA ARG A 836 -15.25 -15.26 -39.17
C ARG A 836 -14.18 -14.20 -38.90
N ALA A 837 -13.41 -14.33 -37.83
CA ALA A 837 -12.34 -13.41 -37.43
C ALA A 837 -11.36 -14.15 -36.50
N THR A 838 -10.24 -13.53 -36.16
CA THR A 838 -9.35 -13.96 -35.06
C THR A 838 -9.27 -12.88 -33.98
N GLU A 839 -8.94 -13.28 -32.76
CA GLU A 839 -8.72 -12.36 -31.64
C GLU A 839 -7.29 -11.80 -31.59
N VAL A 840 -6.46 -12.11 -32.60
CA VAL A 840 -5.05 -11.70 -32.65
C VAL A 840 -4.94 -10.18 -32.85
N PHE A 841 -5.70 -9.63 -33.80
CA PHE A 841 -5.59 -8.20 -34.14
C PHE A 841 -6.57 -7.31 -33.37
N SER A 842 -7.65 -7.84 -32.80
CA SER A 842 -8.49 -7.12 -31.82
C SER A 842 -7.70 -6.84 -30.54
N MET A 843 -7.29 -7.89 -29.82
CA MET A 843 -6.49 -7.79 -28.59
C MET A 843 -5.16 -7.05 -28.81
N GLY A 844 -4.48 -7.33 -29.94
CA GLY A 844 -3.24 -6.64 -30.30
C GLY A 844 -3.42 -5.12 -30.43
N ILE A 845 -4.47 -4.66 -31.11
CA ILE A 845 -4.75 -3.22 -31.30
C ILE A 845 -5.34 -2.58 -30.04
N GLU A 846 -6.11 -3.31 -29.24
CA GLU A 846 -6.58 -2.86 -27.92
C GLU A 846 -5.42 -2.40 -27.03
N HIS A 847 -4.33 -3.19 -26.97
CA HIS A 847 -3.11 -2.81 -26.26
C HIS A 847 -2.46 -1.52 -26.81
N PHE A 848 -2.66 -1.17 -28.10
CA PHE A 848 -2.18 0.08 -28.70
C PHE A 848 -3.04 1.31 -28.35
N SER A 849 -4.11 1.15 -27.55
CA SER A 849 -4.91 2.27 -26.97
C SER A 849 -4.11 3.20 -26.05
N SER A 850 -3.00 2.73 -25.47
CA SER A 850 -2.09 3.49 -24.60
C SER A 850 -0.63 3.03 -24.77
N ALA A 851 0.34 3.82 -24.29
CA ALA A 851 1.75 3.41 -24.30
C ALA A 851 2.02 2.27 -23.30
N ARG A 852 1.37 2.32 -22.13
CA ARG A 852 1.41 1.26 -21.11
C ARG A 852 0.84 -0.06 -21.61
N GLY A 853 -0.26 -0.03 -22.38
CA GLY A 853 -0.80 -1.23 -23.03
C GLY A 853 0.20 -1.88 -24.00
N MET A 854 0.90 -1.06 -24.79
CA MET A 854 1.97 -1.53 -25.70
C MET A 854 3.17 -2.11 -24.95
N GLN A 855 3.53 -1.50 -23.82
CA GLN A 855 4.60 -1.97 -22.92
C GLN A 855 4.21 -3.33 -22.28
N GLN A 856 2.98 -3.46 -21.77
CA GLN A 856 2.45 -4.72 -21.25
C GLN A 856 2.42 -5.84 -22.29
N LEU A 857 1.97 -5.54 -23.51
CA LEU A 857 1.96 -6.50 -24.60
C LEU A 857 3.39 -6.96 -24.92
N TYR A 858 4.33 -6.03 -25.07
CA TYR A 858 5.73 -6.37 -25.34
C TYR A 858 6.42 -7.15 -24.21
N LEU A 859 6.14 -6.84 -22.93
CA LEU A 859 6.75 -7.51 -21.79
C LEU A 859 6.22 -8.94 -21.55
N LYS A 860 4.96 -9.21 -21.90
CA LYS A 860 4.34 -10.54 -21.78
C LYS A 860 4.48 -11.39 -23.05
N ASP A 861 4.23 -10.80 -24.22
CA ASP A 861 4.28 -11.46 -25.53
C ASP A 861 4.96 -10.54 -26.59
N PRO A 862 6.31 -10.53 -26.63
CA PRO A 862 7.06 -9.73 -27.61
C PRO A 862 6.70 -10.06 -29.07
N GLU A 863 6.31 -11.30 -29.36
CA GLU A 863 6.01 -11.75 -30.71
C GLU A 863 4.65 -11.23 -31.17
N HIS A 864 3.63 -11.26 -30.31
CA HIS A 864 2.32 -10.65 -30.56
C HIS A 864 2.43 -9.13 -30.74
N PHE A 865 3.31 -8.48 -29.97
CA PHE A 865 3.66 -7.07 -30.18
C PHE A 865 4.24 -6.82 -31.58
N TYR A 866 5.25 -7.59 -32.02
CA TYR A 866 5.84 -7.42 -33.35
C TYR A 866 4.89 -7.83 -34.49
N LEU A 867 4.03 -8.83 -34.30
CA LEU A 867 2.97 -9.19 -35.24
C LEU A 867 1.98 -8.04 -35.42
N THR A 868 1.50 -7.45 -34.32
CA THR A 868 0.59 -6.29 -34.34
C THR A 868 1.24 -5.09 -35.01
N LEU A 869 2.46 -4.73 -34.60
CA LEU A 869 3.25 -3.64 -35.18
C LEU A 869 3.50 -3.87 -36.68
N GLY A 870 3.73 -5.12 -37.09
CA GLY A 870 3.97 -5.52 -38.48
C GLY A 870 2.73 -5.53 -39.37
N ALA A 871 1.53 -5.62 -38.80
CA ALA A 871 0.26 -5.48 -39.54
C ALA A 871 -0.08 -3.99 -39.78
N ILE A 872 0.19 -3.12 -38.80
CA ILE A 872 -0.05 -1.68 -38.94
C ILE A 872 1.05 -0.95 -39.74
N ARG A 873 2.26 -1.51 -39.85
CA ARG A 873 3.35 -1.02 -40.72
C ARG A 873 3.12 -1.22 -42.20
#